data_AF-A0A7T2X0X4-F1
#
_entry.id   AF-A0A7T2X0X4-F1
#
_cell.length_a   1.000
_cell.length_b   1.000
_cell.length_c   1.000
_cell.angle_alpha   90.00
_cell.angle_beta   90.00
_cell.angle_gamma   90.00
#
_symmetry.space_group_name_H-M   'P 1'
#
loop_
_entity.id
_entity.type
_entity.pdbx_description
1 polymer ?
#
loop_
_entity_poly.entity_id
_entity_poly.type
_entity_poly.pdbx_seq_one_letter_code
_entity_poly.pdbx_strand_id
1 'polypeptide(L)'
;MTKKQSRTATSIFLEGFKEPYLCSDGRPFIKLLNWYTGFGKTYNAAAFSIDLYINCDVIPVFIAPLQSLVSGFTDEIHKHQKAGAYADEIEDAIRARGAAVPVHRLYSIEYHLNDRSFFQACLAFVSWLERHPHISMEVSTKLADTDKSVRARVTELRQKATYCAESNFLMMATTDDTYEDTRAAYVKAARRARSLADSLVWRLIKLDVDSRHLKQEAHRFMRVHEVAELVRRLHPLQEFLDNPGVIVCTASKAQVGHKVYGSDGKNGFKEHQFENLPLFLEELNSDGSPFGRMVSRRPDSARVVTFIDEEEDSYWYLFERRKSIVNSDGDSDLNHVISEFFQYFDLRWPMAFEKLRRDGPTDLALATKVYEHLEDFAKVSKAVEDEFLLEVSRTGAKYINDTRRAEILRSHLSDQFPTTAKRFDDAELLIILNQLHDRSDVHAAFKRFRQKAGVLRRMRDYVLSITRRGSTTYETFRDLHELVANKKYFTMSRSTYGEVLDQPGQTFFTESASVMDTEFLRRVEMSRDTAHQTIRLEYHDSDVPADAFTLLDYLNLVVFMASVLAVTAGDNAIEMSKADQERYPSLDQFRSDVRRLFDGRATEEGLAAETSDRELLTDTFLFKDTKNVVTLEESRNQAEEYNMTADVSLTLTITSLRATPEEDIVRALGRSNGVYLMSATGGLASASSGAFNTRYLKRCLESRGGYFSDMTENELQVVSSQSEKLMGKRERKVVILDDRDPARTFEVSKSFKGLLQTFEDARPTKEESDYAQMNSYKRCELAGLVASLDKLLSTSMRSGLVLCQTTQHVRKCLMRLSKS
;
A
#
# COMPACT_ATOMS: atom_id res chain seq x y z
N MET A 1 50.11 7.94 14.91
CA MET A 1 48.93 8.77 14.57
C MET A 1 48.48 8.40 13.16
N THR A 2 47.41 7.62 13.03
CA THR A 2 46.78 7.33 11.74
C THR A 2 46.15 8.63 11.21
N LYS A 3 46.55 9.08 10.01
CA LYS A 3 45.88 10.20 9.32
C LYS A 3 44.40 9.81 9.18
N LYS A 4 43.50 10.55 9.85
CA LYS A 4 42.07 10.38 9.65
C LYS A 4 41.76 10.70 8.19
N GLN A 5 41.09 9.78 7.51
CA GLN A 5 40.67 9.92 6.11
C GLN A 5 39.68 11.10 6.00
N SER A 6 39.80 11.89 4.93
CA SER A 6 38.88 12.99 4.62
C SER A 6 37.45 12.45 4.38
N ARG A 7 36.41 13.23 4.70
CA ARG A 7 35.01 12.80 4.58
C ARG A 7 34.65 12.49 3.13
N THR A 8 35.10 13.33 2.21
CA THR A 8 34.92 13.18 0.75
C THR A 8 35.81 12.11 0.12
N ALA A 9 36.75 11.55 0.88
CA ALA A 9 37.68 10.53 0.39
C ALA A 9 37.25 9.10 0.76
N THR A 10 36.07 8.91 1.34
CA THR A 10 35.54 7.56 1.64
C THR A 10 34.97 6.92 0.36
N SER A 11 35.16 5.61 0.20
CA SER A 11 34.61 4.87 -0.97
C SER A 11 33.09 5.01 -1.07
N ILE A 12 32.38 5.06 0.06
CA ILE A 12 30.93 5.26 0.08
C ILE A 12 30.53 6.63 -0.48
N PHE A 13 31.27 7.69 -0.17
CA PHE A 13 30.99 9.02 -0.70
C PHE A 13 31.29 9.10 -2.20
N LEU A 14 32.45 8.56 -2.62
CA LEU A 14 32.89 8.63 -4.02
C LEU A 14 32.09 7.70 -4.93
N GLU A 15 32.13 6.40 -4.67
CA GLU A 15 31.54 5.36 -5.53
C GLU A 15 30.02 5.26 -5.32
N GLY A 16 29.56 5.42 -4.07
CA GLY A 16 28.14 5.29 -3.74
C GLY A 16 27.32 6.53 -4.12
N PHE A 17 27.82 7.73 -3.86
CA PHE A 17 27.06 8.97 -4.05
C PHE A 17 27.56 9.80 -5.24
N LYS A 18 28.82 10.22 -5.24
CA LYS A 18 29.33 11.22 -6.20
C LYS A 18 29.38 10.71 -7.65
N GLU A 19 29.93 9.53 -7.89
CA GLU A 19 30.06 8.95 -9.23
C GLU A 19 28.71 8.73 -9.92
N PRO A 20 27.70 8.08 -9.30
CA PRO A 20 26.39 7.90 -9.92
C PRO A 20 25.72 9.22 -10.31
N TYR A 21 25.85 10.25 -9.47
CA TYR A 21 25.33 11.58 -9.78
C TYR A 21 26.02 12.20 -11.01
N LEU A 22 27.34 12.11 -11.11
CA LEU A 22 28.09 12.64 -12.26
C LEU A 22 27.76 11.88 -13.55
N CYS A 23 27.68 10.54 -13.49
CA CYS A 23 27.35 9.68 -14.63
C CYS A 23 25.92 9.87 -15.15
N SER A 24 25.00 10.38 -14.33
CA SER A 24 23.64 10.69 -14.77
C SER A 24 23.59 11.75 -15.86
N ASP A 25 24.57 12.66 -15.92
CA ASP A 25 24.66 13.76 -16.89
C ASP A 25 23.36 14.57 -17.02
N GLY A 26 22.74 14.89 -15.87
CA GLY A 26 21.50 15.67 -15.83
C GLY A 26 20.22 14.88 -16.18
N ARG A 27 20.33 13.60 -16.52
CA ARG A 27 19.19 12.69 -16.74
C ARG A 27 18.60 12.21 -15.40
N PRO A 28 17.34 11.72 -15.37
CA PRO A 28 16.79 11.19 -14.15
C PRO A 28 17.51 9.89 -13.81
N PHE A 29 17.78 9.64 -12.53
CA PHE A 29 18.53 8.45 -12.13
C PHE A 29 18.03 7.84 -10.83
N ILE A 30 18.20 6.53 -10.69
CA ILE A 30 18.00 5.81 -9.43
C ILE A 30 19.30 5.07 -9.10
N LYS A 31 19.81 5.24 -7.89
CA LYS A 31 20.96 4.47 -7.37
C LYS A 31 20.53 3.66 -6.16
N LEU A 32 20.75 2.34 -6.21
CA LEU A 32 20.60 1.45 -5.07
C LEU A 32 21.88 1.47 -4.21
N LEU A 33 21.72 1.72 -2.91
CA LEU A 33 22.80 1.77 -1.92
C LEU A 33 22.59 0.73 -0.82
N ASN A 34 23.11 -0.48 -1.06
CA ASN A 34 22.97 -1.64 -0.17
C ASN A 34 24.23 -1.89 0.67
N TRP A 35 24.63 -0.88 1.45
CA TRP A 35 25.87 -0.93 2.23
C TRP A 35 25.67 -1.47 3.66
N TYR A 36 24.57 -2.14 4.00
CA TYR A 36 24.16 -2.57 5.36
C TYR A 36 24.32 -1.53 6.50
N THR A 37 23.92 -1.86 7.72
CA THR A 37 23.95 -0.94 8.87
C THR A 37 25.36 -0.71 9.43
N GLY A 38 25.71 0.54 9.75
CA GLY A 38 27.01 0.89 10.35
C GLY A 38 28.10 1.33 9.37
N PHE A 39 27.81 1.37 8.07
CA PHE A 39 28.70 1.92 7.04
C PHE A 39 28.68 3.45 6.91
N GLY A 40 27.84 4.12 7.72
CA GLY A 40 27.74 5.58 7.73
C GLY A 40 26.96 6.16 6.53
N LYS A 41 25.96 5.44 6.01
CA LYS A 41 25.11 5.93 4.90
C LYS A 41 24.51 7.30 5.20
N THR A 42 23.81 7.44 6.33
CA THR A 42 23.19 8.71 6.77
C THR A 42 24.20 9.84 6.92
N TYR A 43 25.40 9.53 7.45
CA TYR A 43 26.51 10.48 7.57
C TYR A 43 26.98 10.98 6.20
N ASN A 44 27.23 10.07 5.26
CA ASN A 44 27.71 10.43 3.92
C ASN A 44 26.63 11.10 3.07
N ALA A 45 25.36 10.70 3.22
CA ALA A 45 24.22 11.35 2.60
C ALA A 45 24.06 12.80 3.08
N ALA A 46 24.28 13.07 4.38
CA ALA A 46 24.25 14.42 4.94
C ALA A 46 25.39 15.28 4.36
N ALA A 47 26.62 14.73 4.31
CA ALA A 47 27.75 15.41 3.68
C ALA A 47 27.49 15.70 2.19
N PHE A 48 26.99 14.72 1.44
CA PHE A 48 26.73 14.87 0.00
C PHE A 48 25.55 15.82 -0.27
N SER A 49 24.55 15.88 0.60
CA SER A 49 23.46 16.86 0.52
C SER A 49 23.99 18.30 0.59
N ILE A 50 24.96 18.55 1.47
CA ILE A 50 25.60 19.87 1.56
C ILE A 50 26.36 20.18 0.27
N ASP A 51 27.13 19.22 -0.25
CA ASP A 51 27.89 19.38 -1.50
C ASP A 51 26.98 19.69 -2.70
N LEU A 52 25.91 18.91 -2.87
CA LEU A 52 24.89 19.11 -3.91
C LEU A 52 24.26 20.52 -3.84
N TYR A 53 23.91 20.97 -2.64
CA TYR A 53 23.26 22.26 -2.45
C TYR A 53 24.20 23.46 -2.63
N ILE A 54 25.47 23.35 -2.22
CA ILE A 54 26.42 24.47 -2.32
C ILE A 54 27.04 24.53 -3.73
N ASN A 55 27.47 23.38 -4.27
CA ASN A 55 28.33 23.33 -5.45
C ASN A 55 27.58 22.97 -6.74
N CYS A 56 26.42 22.31 -6.66
CA CYS A 56 25.69 21.82 -7.85
C CYS A 56 24.35 22.51 -8.13
N ASP A 57 23.91 23.43 -7.27
CA ASP A 57 22.57 24.04 -7.32
C ASP A 57 21.45 22.98 -7.39
N VAL A 58 21.55 21.99 -6.51
CA VAL A 58 20.61 20.87 -6.39
C VAL A 58 19.93 20.92 -5.02
N ILE A 59 18.64 20.61 -4.99
CA ILE A 59 17.82 20.61 -3.78
C ILE A 59 17.81 19.20 -3.19
N PRO A 60 18.44 18.99 -2.01
CA PRO A 60 18.45 17.67 -1.38
C PRO A 60 17.18 17.44 -0.57
N VAL A 61 16.60 16.25 -0.69
CA VAL A 61 15.42 15.82 0.07
C VAL A 61 15.75 14.51 0.77
N PHE A 62 15.61 14.44 2.10
CA PHE A 62 15.83 13.22 2.86
C PHE A 62 14.51 12.70 3.44
N ILE A 63 14.18 11.46 3.11
CA ILE A 63 12.98 10.79 3.56
C ILE A 63 13.37 9.50 4.28
N ALA A 64 12.90 9.34 5.51
CA ALA A 64 13.13 8.14 6.31
C ALA A 64 11.84 7.70 7.01
N PRO A 65 11.67 6.42 7.38
CA PRO A 65 10.47 5.96 8.05
C PRO A 65 10.41 6.48 9.50
N LEU A 66 11.55 6.50 10.19
CA LEU A 66 11.63 6.85 11.60
C LEU A 66 12.03 8.29 11.85
N GLN A 67 11.39 8.91 12.83
CA GLN A 67 11.70 10.27 13.27
C GLN A 67 13.11 10.38 13.87
N SER A 68 13.64 9.31 14.46
CA SER A 68 15.01 9.24 14.98
C SER A 68 16.06 9.38 13.87
N LEU A 69 15.79 8.84 12.67
CA LEU A 69 16.67 8.94 11.51
C LEU A 69 16.66 10.34 10.91
N VAL A 70 15.47 10.94 10.77
CA VAL A 70 15.34 12.36 10.39
C VAL A 70 16.06 13.26 11.42
N SER A 71 15.90 12.92 12.70
CA SER A 71 16.73 13.29 13.85
C SER A 71 18.22 13.35 13.52
N GLY A 72 18.78 12.16 13.39
CA GLY A 72 20.20 11.92 13.20
C GLY A 72 20.74 12.58 11.95
N PHE A 73 20.02 12.52 10.82
CA PHE A 73 20.43 13.19 9.58
C PHE A 73 20.52 14.71 9.76
N THR A 74 19.54 15.31 10.42
CA THR A 74 19.56 16.75 10.74
C THR A 74 20.76 17.07 11.63
N ASP A 75 21.03 16.26 12.65
CA ASP A 75 22.18 16.44 13.54
C ASP A 75 23.51 16.28 12.79
N GLU A 76 23.61 15.34 11.85
CA GLU A 76 24.79 15.17 11.00
C GLU A 76 25.03 16.38 10.10
N ILE A 77 23.99 16.98 9.49
CA ILE A 77 24.14 18.24 8.75
C ILE A 77 24.71 19.33 9.66
N HIS A 78 24.16 19.52 10.85
CA HIS A 78 24.65 20.52 11.80
C HIS A 78 26.08 20.24 12.25
N LYS A 79 26.45 18.98 12.47
CA LYS A 79 27.83 18.57 12.79
C LYS A 79 28.79 18.91 11.66
N HIS A 80 28.40 18.67 10.41
CA HIS A 80 29.21 18.99 9.24
C HIS A 80 29.38 20.49 8.98
N GLN A 81 28.47 21.33 9.49
CA GLN A 81 28.54 22.78 9.38
C GLN A 81 29.36 23.47 10.48
N LYS A 82 29.59 22.81 11.62
CA LYS A 82 30.40 23.36 12.71
C LYS A 82 31.89 23.21 12.38
N ALA A 83 32.65 24.28 12.59
CA ALA A 83 34.12 24.26 12.44
C ALA A 83 34.71 23.15 13.33
N GLY A 84 35.30 22.13 12.71
CA GLY A 84 35.80 20.92 13.36
C GLY A 84 37.11 20.45 12.73
N ALA A 85 37.76 19.46 13.32
CA ALA A 85 39.10 18.98 12.96
C ALA A 85 39.22 18.28 11.58
N TYR A 86 38.22 18.40 10.69
CA TYR A 86 38.18 17.78 9.36
C TYR A 86 38.18 18.87 8.28
N ALA A 87 39.35 19.42 7.96
CA ALA A 87 39.52 20.35 6.84
C ALA A 87 39.35 19.58 5.51
N ASP A 88 38.22 19.74 4.85
CA ASP A 88 37.97 19.23 3.50
C ASP A 88 37.12 20.21 2.67
N GLU A 89 36.94 19.87 1.39
CA GLU A 89 36.29 20.70 0.36
C GLU A 89 34.89 21.20 0.77
N ILE A 90 34.15 20.43 1.58
CA ILE A 90 32.80 20.80 2.04
C ILE A 90 32.88 21.94 3.06
N GLU A 91 33.82 21.88 4.00
CA GLU A 91 33.97 22.95 5.01
C GLU A 91 34.43 24.26 4.35
N ASP A 92 35.35 24.17 3.39
CA ASP A 92 35.80 25.32 2.62
C ASP A 92 34.65 25.92 1.79
N ALA A 93 33.79 25.09 1.20
CA ALA A 93 32.60 25.53 0.48
C ALA A 93 31.57 26.23 1.41
N ILE A 94 31.36 25.72 2.63
CA ILE A 94 30.50 26.38 3.63
C ILE A 94 31.08 27.73 4.05
N ARG A 95 32.40 27.79 4.33
CA ARG A 95 33.07 29.04 4.70
C ARG A 95 33.00 30.08 3.57
N ALA A 96 33.22 29.66 2.32
CA ALA A 96 33.13 30.53 1.16
C ALA A 96 31.72 31.10 0.97
N ARG A 97 30.68 30.33 1.33
CA ARG A 97 29.29 30.76 1.29
C ARG A 97 28.91 31.73 2.41
N GLY A 98 29.58 31.66 3.56
CA GLY A 98 29.38 32.57 4.70
C GLY A 98 28.07 32.40 5.47
N ALA A 99 27.27 31.36 5.18
CA ALA A 99 25.99 31.07 5.84
C ALA A 99 25.76 29.56 5.96
N ALA A 100 25.07 29.14 7.03
CA ALA A 100 24.68 27.74 7.25
C ALA A 100 23.64 27.30 6.21
N VAL A 101 23.66 26.01 5.84
CA VAL A 101 22.63 25.43 4.95
C VAL A 101 21.33 25.25 5.76
N PRO A 102 20.21 25.87 5.35
CA PRO A 102 18.93 25.71 6.04
C PRO A 102 18.43 24.26 5.95
N VAL A 103 17.82 23.77 7.03
CA VAL A 103 17.15 22.46 7.08
C VAL A 103 15.67 22.66 7.36
N HIS A 104 14.83 22.24 6.43
CA HIS A 104 13.37 22.37 6.48
C HIS A 104 12.75 21.04 6.84
N ARG A 105 12.31 20.91 8.10
CA ARG A 105 11.72 19.67 8.63
C ARG A 105 10.21 19.68 8.47
N LEU A 106 9.66 18.67 7.80
CA LEU A 106 8.21 18.47 7.75
C LEU A 106 7.75 17.77 9.04
N TYR A 107 7.07 18.52 9.91
CA TYR A 107 6.66 18.04 11.24
C TYR A 107 5.32 17.30 11.24
N SER A 108 5.21 16.25 12.07
CA SER A 108 3.92 15.67 12.39
C SER A 108 3.09 16.62 13.27
N ILE A 109 1.76 16.48 13.22
CA ILE A 109 0.89 17.22 14.13
C ILE A 109 1.27 16.87 15.57
N GLU A 110 1.45 15.58 15.85
CA GLU A 110 1.85 15.06 17.17
C GLU A 110 3.14 15.66 17.70
N TYR A 111 4.09 15.99 16.82
CA TYR A 111 5.33 16.64 17.22
C TYR A 111 5.05 18.00 17.87
N HIS A 112 4.20 18.83 17.25
CA HIS A 112 3.77 20.10 17.84
C HIS A 112 2.98 19.92 19.13
N LEU A 113 2.14 18.88 19.20
CA LEU A 113 1.35 18.60 20.40
C LEU A 113 2.24 18.21 21.59
N ASN A 114 3.37 17.55 21.33
CA ASN A 114 4.28 17.05 22.36
C ASN A 114 5.50 17.94 22.59
N ASP A 115 5.63 19.06 21.88
CA ASP A 115 6.76 19.98 21.97
C ASP A 115 6.39 21.25 22.76
N ARG A 116 6.90 21.36 23.98
CA ARG A 116 6.71 22.57 24.81
C ARG A 116 7.26 23.84 24.14
N SER A 117 8.34 23.73 23.37
CA SER A 117 8.95 24.88 22.70
C SER A 117 8.04 25.46 21.60
N PHE A 118 7.17 24.64 21.01
CA PHE A 118 6.17 25.11 20.04
C PHE A 118 5.15 26.04 20.69
N PHE A 119 4.68 25.71 21.89
CA PHE A 119 3.74 26.57 22.62
C PHE A 119 4.41 27.85 23.12
N GLN A 120 5.69 27.80 23.48
CA GLN A 120 6.48 29.01 23.78
C GLN A 120 6.59 29.92 22.54
N ALA A 121 6.84 29.36 21.36
CA ALA A 121 6.84 30.12 20.11
C ALA A 121 5.47 30.75 19.81
N CYS A 122 4.37 30.03 20.08
CA CYS A 122 3.01 30.59 19.98
C CYS A 122 2.80 31.78 20.92
N LEU A 123 3.31 31.72 22.16
CA LEU A 123 3.20 32.82 23.12
C LEU A 123 4.04 34.04 22.71
N ALA A 124 5.23 33.82 22.16
CA ALA A 124 6.07 34.88 21.60
C ALA A 124 5.35 35.59 20.42
N PHE A 125 4.76 34.80 19.52
CA PHE A 125 3.97 35.30 18.40
C PHE A 125 2.76 36.12 18.85
N VAL A 126 2.00 35.63 19.84
CA VAL A 126 0.89 36.40 20.42
C VAL A 126 1.37 37.74 20.99
N SER A 127 2.46 37.71 21.76
CA SER A 127 3.05 38.93 22.36
C SER A 127 3.56 39.91 21.29
N TRP A 128 3.99 39.40 20.13
CA TRP A 128 4.32 40.23 18.98
C TRP A 128 3.08 40.85 18.32
N LEU A 129 2.02 40.07 18.09
CA LEU A 129 0.77 40.56 17.51
C LEU A 129 0.13 41.69 18.34
N GLU A 130 0.16 41.58 19.67
CA GLU A 130 -0.39 42.61 20.55
C GLU A 130 0.40 43.92 20.55
N ARG A 131 1.72 43.85 20.32
CA ARG A 131 2.56 45.02 20.14
C ARG A 131 2.32 45.73 18.80
N HIS A 132 1.70 45.05 17.83
CA HIS A 132 1.46 45.54 16.47
C HIS A 132 -0.03 45.47 16.07
N PRO A 133 -0.90 46.28 16.69
CA PRO A 133 -2.35 46.19 16.50
C PRO A 133 -2.81 46.47 15.06
N HIS A 134 -2.06 47.25 14.29
CA HIS A 134 -2.35 47.51 12.86
C HIS A 134 -2.27 46.23 12.01
N ILE A 135 -1.35 45.31 12.32
CA ILE A 135 -1.20 44.02 11.63
C ILE A 135 -2.39 43.11 11.97
N SER A 136 -2.86 43.15 13.23
CA SER A 136 -4.06 42.40 13.65
C SER A 136 -5.31 42.82 12.86
N MET A 137 -5.41 44.10 12.49
CA MET A 137 -6.46 44.60 11.61
C MET A 137 -6.29 44.13 10.15
N GLU A 138 -5.08 44.14 9.61
CA GLU A 138 -4.81 43.65 8.23
C GLU A 138 -5.13 42.16 8.08
N VAL A 139 -4.86 41.35 9.12
CA VAL A 139 -5.21 39.93 9.20
C VAL A 139 -6.74 39.67 9.22
N SER A 140 -7.56 40.71 9.45
CA SER A 140 -9.03 40.63 9.51
C SER A 140 -9.75 40.86 8.17
N THR A 141 -9.05 41.22 7.09
CA THR A 141 -9.62 41.85 5.87
C THR A 141 -10.55 41.02 4.97
N LYS A 142 -10.91 39.76 5.31
CA LYS A 142 -12.04 39.09 4.64
C LYS A 142 -13.36 39.54 5.27
N LEU A 143 -14.35 39.89 4.43
CA LEU A 143 -15.73 40.33 4.75
C LEU A 143 -16.51 39.53 5.83
N ALA A 144 -15.99 38.40 6.33
CA ALA A 144 -16.64 37.55 7.33
C ALA A 144 -16.01 37.60 8.75
N ASP A 145 -14.77 38.09 8.93
CA ASP A 145 -14.13 38.17 10.24
C ASP A 145 -14.08 39.62 10.73
N THR A 146 -14.86 39.94 11.76
CA THR A 146 -14.76 41.23 12.45
C THR A 146 -13.44 41.33 13.23
N ASP A 147 -12.88 42.53 13.44
CA ASP A 147 -11.69 42.75 14.30
C ASP A 147 -11.85 42.13 15.71
N LYS A 148 -13.08 42.16 16.24
CA LYS A 148 -13.45 41.45 17.48
C LYS A 148 -13.21 39.93 17.41
N SER A 149 -13.40 39.30 16.25
CA SER A 149 -13.16 37.86 16.01
C SER A 149 -11.67 37.51 16.06
N VAL A 150 -10.79 38.35 15.48
CA VAL A 150 -9.34 38.09 15.47
C VAL A 150 -8.73 38.29 16.86
N ARG A 151 -9.09 39.35 17.59
CA ARG A 151 -8.64 39.54 18.98
C ARG A 151 -9.09 38.40 19.89
N ALA A 152 -10.32 37.90 19.71
CA ALA A 152 -10.81 36.74 20.45
C ALA A 152 -9.97 35.49 20.16
N ARG A 153 -9.61 35.24 18.88
CA ARG A 153 -8.74 34.12 18.49
C ARG A 153 -7.33 34.25 19.06
N VAL A 154 -6.74 35.44 19.08
CA VAL A 154 -5.42 35.70 19.69
C VAL A 154 -5.46 35.46 21.20
N THR A 155 -6.53 35.92 21.87
CA THR A 155 -6.73 35.66 23.30
C THR A 155 -6.90 34.18 23.60
N GLU A 156 -7.68 33.47 22.77
CA GLU A 156 -7.86 32.02 22.89
C GLU A 156 -6.54 31.27 22.67
N LEU A 157 -5.74 31.67 21.67
CA LEU A 157 -4.42 31.09 21.40
C LEU A 157 -3.51 31.24 22.63
N ARG A 158 -3.47 32.43 23.25
CA ARG A 158 -2.71 32.65 24.49
C ARG A 158 -3.14 31.66 25.57
N GLN A 159 -4.43 31.60 25.89
CA GLN A 159 -4.94 30.74 26.96
C GLN A 159 -4.58 29.28 26.74
N LYS A 160 -4.76 28.76 25.52
CA LYS A 160 -4.46 27.36 25.20
C LYS A 160 -2.96 27.07 25.16
N ALA A 161 -2.14 27.99 24.62
CA ALA A 161 -0.70 27.84 24.59
C ALA A 161 -0.08 27.91 26.00
N THR A 162 -0.54 28.82 26.86
CA THR A 162 -0.12 28.89 28.28
C THR A 162 -0.44 27.58 29.00
N TYR A 163 -1.67 27.08 28.86
CA TYR A 163 -2.07 25.81 29.45
C TYR A 163 -1.17 24.65 29.01
N CYS A 164 -0.85 24.54 27.71
CA CYS A 164 0.02 23.48 27.21
C CYS A 164 1.49 23.65 27.63
N ALA A 165 2.00 24.88 27.69
CA ALA A 165 3.38 25.16 28.11
C ALA A 165 3.61 24.85 29.60
N GLU A 166 2.62 25.13 30.45
CA GLU A 166 2.67 24.93 31.90
C GLU A 166 2.18 23.53 32.34
N SER A 167 1.49 22.79 31.45
CA SER A 167 0.96 21.47 31.77
C SER A 167 2.08 20.45 32.08
N ASN A 168 1.91 19.71 33.18
CA ASN A 168 2.77 18.61 33.55
C ASN A 168 2.41 17.27 32.88
N PHE A 169 1.42 17.25 31.98
CA PHE A 169 0.94 16.03 31.32
C PHE A 169 2.06 15.21 30.68
N LEU A 170 3.00 15.86 29.99
CA LEU A 170 4.13 15.17 29.33
C LEU A 170 5.09 14.45 30.30
N MET A 171 4.99 14.73 31.60
CA MET A 171 5.78 14.12 32.68
C MET A 171 4.93 13.18 33.55
N MET A 172 3.63 13.03 33.28
CA MET A 172 2.74 12.15 34.05
C MET A 172 2.93 10.68 33.67
N ALA A 173 2.89 9.81 34.67
CA ALA A 173 2.90 8.37 34.45
C ALA A 173 1.55 7.89 33.90
N THR A 174 1.57 6.90 33.00
CA THR A 174 0.34 6.29 32.43
C THR A 174 -0.49 5.51 33.47
N THR A 175 0.01 5.36 34.69
CA THR A 175 -0.65 4.68 35.82
C THR A 175 -1.36 5.64 36.76
N ASP A 176 -1.36 6.94 36.48
CA ASP A 176 -2.10 7.94 37.26
C ASP A 176 -3.60 7.86 36.91
N ASP A 177 -4.47 7.81 37.92
CA ASP A 177 -5.92 7.71 37.74
C ASP A 177 -6.51 8.89 36.96
N THR A 178 -5.81 10.03 36.93
CA THR A 178 -6.21 11.24 36.18
C THR A 178 -5.56 11.36 34.79
N TYR A 179 -4.77 10.35 34.38
CA TYR A 179 -3.97 10.39 33.15
C TYR A 179 -4.83 10.59 31.90
N GLU A 180 -5.89 9.79 31.71
CA GLU A 180 -6.70 9.85 30.49
C GLU A 180 -7.51 11.16 30.38
N ASP A 181 -8.04 11.66 31.51
CA ASP A 181 -8.76 12.94 31.54
C ASP A 181 -7.82 14.12 31.26
N THR A 182 -6.63 14.11 31.87
CA THR A 182 -5.61 15.14 31.66
C THR A 182 -5.07 15.09 30.23
N ARG A 183 -4.88 13.88 29.68
CA ARG A 183 -4.50 13.65 28.27
C ARG A 183 -5.54 14.22 27.32
N ALA A 184 -6.82 13.91 27.54
CA ALA A 184 -7.90 14.41 26.69
C ALA A 184 -7.99 15.94 26.71
N ALA A 185 -7.88 16.55 27.90
CA ALA A 185 -7.87 18.01 28.05
C ALA A 185 -6.65 18.65 27.39
N TYR A 186 -5.46 18.08 27.59
CA TYR A 186 -4.20 18.52 26.97
C TYR A 186 -4.27 18.45 25.45
N VAL A 187 -4.63 17.29 24.89
CA VAL A 187 -4.72 17.08 23.44
C VAL A 187 -5.73 18.03 22.81
N LYS A 188 -6.88 18.27 23.47
CA LYS A 188 -7.89 19.23 22.99
C LYS A 188 -7.35 20.65 22.96
N ALA A 189 -6.67 21.09 24.03
CA ALA A 189 -6.06 22.42 24.09
C ALA A 189 -4.93 22.58 23.06
N ALA A 190 -4.04 21.60 22.97
CA ALA A 190 -2.90 21.59 22.06
C ALA A 190 -3.34 21.64 20.59
N ARG A 191 -4.34 20.83 20.20
CA ARG A 191 -4.92 20.86 18.84
C ARG A 191 -5.54 22.22 18.52
N ARG A 192 -6.23 22.84 19.48
CA ARG A 192 -6.85 24.15 19.32
C ARG A 192 -5.80 25.26 19.16
N ALA A 193 -4.78 25.27 20.02
CA ALA A 193 -3.66 26.22 19.93
C ALA A 193 -2.96 26.12 18.57
N ARG A 194 -2.61 24.90 18.13
CA ARG A 194 -2.02 24.68 16.81
C ARG A 194 -2.90 25.21 15.67
N SER A 195 -4.19 24.88 15.68
CA SER A 195 -5.13 25.32 14.62
C SER A 195 -5.30 26.84 14.56
N LEU A 196 -5.30 27.52 15.71
CA LEU A 196 -5.35 28.98 15.77
C LEU A 196 -4.04 29.61 15.25
N ALA A 197 -2.89 29.06 15.65
CA ALA A 197 -1.59 29.50 15.16
C ALA A 197 -1.48 29.33 13.63
N ASP A 198 -1.84 28.16 13.10
CA ASP A 198 -1.86 27.84 11.67
C ASP A 198 -2.71 28.85 10.87
N SER A 199 -3.95 29.10 11.31
CA SER A 199 -4.86 30.05 10.64
C SER A 199 -4.32 31.49 10.63
N LEU A 200 -3.73 31.95 11.74
CA LEU A 200 -3.17 33.30 11.84
C LEU A 200 -1.89 33.45 11.01
N VAL A 201 -0.98 32.48 11.09
CA VAL A 201 0.28 32.47 10.34
C VAL A 201 0.01 32.37 8.83
N TRP A 202 -0.93 31.53 8.41
CA TRP A 202 -1.31 31.41 6.99
C TRP A 202 -1.81 32.74 6.39
N ARG A 203 -2.51 33.55 7.18
CA ARG A 203 -2.93 34.90 6.74
C ARG A 203 -1.74 35.85 6.61
N LEU A 204 -0.80 35.80 7.55
CA LEU A 204 0.42 36.60 7.47
C LEU A 204 1.28 36.21 6.27
N ILE A 205 1.36 34.92 5.93
CA ILE A 205 2.01 34.44 4.70
C ILE A 205 1.34 35.08 3.47
N LYS A 206 0.01 35.06 3.39
CA LYS A 206 -0.73 35.67 2.26
C LYS A 206 -0.44 37.17 2.16
N LEU A 207 -0.53 37.90 3.27
CA LEU A 207 -0.24 39.34 3.31
C LEU A 207 1.22 39.66 2.93
N ASP A 208 2.19 38.89 3.42
CA ASP A 208 3.61 39.05 3.08
C ASP A 208 3.83 38.85 1.59
N VAL A 209 3.33 37.75 1.03
CA VAL A 209 3.52 37.37 -0.37
C VAL A 209 2.80 38.34 -1.32
N ASP A 210 1.54 38.70 -1.01
CA ASP A 210 0.77 39.64 -1.83
C ASP A 210 1.43 41.02 -1.84
N SER A 211 2.03 41.47 -0.74
CA SER A 211 2.64 42.80 -0.62
C SER A 211 4.07 42.92 -1.17
N ARG A 212 4.71 41.82 -1.63
CA ARG A 212 6.11 41.82 -2.10
C ARG A 212 6.37 42.78 -3.26
N HIS A 213 5.38 43.00 -4.12
CA HIS A 213 5.47 43.93 -5.24
C HIS A 213 5.70 45.39 -4.80
N LEU A 214 5.29 45.74 -3.58
CA LEU A 214 5.45 47.07 -2.99
C LEU A 214 6.89 47.37 -2.54
N LYS A 215 7.76 46.34 -2.47
CA LYS A 215 9.20 46.44 -2.06
C LYS A 215 9.45 47.15 -0.72
N GLN A 216 8.46 47.26 0.16
CA GLN A 216 8.60 47.87 1.48
C GLN A 216 8.98 46.82 2.52
N GLU A 217 10.02 47.08 3.32
CA GLU A 217 10.44 46.16 4.39
C GLU A 217 9.40 46.01 5.50
N ALA A 218 8.58 47.04 5.73
CA ALA A 218 7.52 47.03 6.73
C ALA A 218 6.45 45.93 6.52
N HIS A 219 6.33 45.41 5.29
CA HIS A 219 5.37 44.36 4.94
C HIS A 219 6.01 42.96 4.79
N ARG A 220 7.29 42.80 5.20
CA ARG A 220 8.00 41.51 5.20
C ARG A 220 7.77 40.73 6.49
N PHE A 221 6.51 40.41 6.78
CA PHE A 221 6.10 39.73 8.03
C PHE A 221 6.78 38.39 8.24
N MET A 222 7.07 37.62 7.18
CA MET A 222 7.75 36.32 7.31
C MET A 222 9.20 36.44 7.79
N ARG A 223 9.83 37.62 7.69
CA ARG A 223 11.20 37.85 8.20
C ARG A 223 11.24 38.16 9.69
N VAL A 224 10.10 38.46 10.30
CA VAL A 224 10.01 38.73 11.74
C VAL A 224 10.30 37.44 12.49
N HIS A 225 11.20 37.49 13.48
CA HIS A 225 11.68 36.30 14.18
C HIS A 225 10.56 35.42 14.74
N GLU A 226 9.58 36.01 15.42
CA GLU A 226 8.45 35.30 16.02
C GLU A 226 7.53 34.65 14.97
N VAL A 227 7.38 35.26 13.80
CA VAL A 227 6.58 34.74 12.69
C VAL A 227 7.35 33.65 11.95
N ALA A 228 8.61 33.91 11.60
CA ALA A 228 9.52 32.99 10.92
C ALA A 228 9.65 31.66 11.67
N GLU A 229 9.72 31.70 13.01
CA GLU A 229 9.76 30.49 13.84
C GLU A 229 8.51 29.63 13.69
N LEU A 230 7.31 30.23 13.65
CA LEU A 230 6.07 29.49 13.43
C LEU A 230 5.88 29.04 11.98
N VAL A 231 6.29 29.85 11.00
CA VAL A 231 6.29 29.46 9.57
C VAL A 231 7.19 28.25 9.37
N ARG A 232 8.41 28.25 9.93
CA ARG A 232 9.35 27.10 9.86
C ARG A 232 8.75 25.81 10.42
N ARG A 233 7.92 25.89 11.46
CA ARG A 233 7.30 24.72 12.10
C ARG A 233 6.02 24.26 11.42
N LEU A 234 5.14 25.20 11.04
CA LEU A 234 3.80 24.91 10.50
C LEU A 234 3.75 24.82 8.98
N HIS A 235 4.51 25.67 8.28
CA HIS A 235 4.56 25.76 6.82
C HIS A 235 6.01 25.74 6.31
N PRO A 236 6.81 24.70 6.62
CA PRO A 236 8.23 24.61 6.23
C PRO A 236 8.47 24.73 4.73
N LEU A 237 7.56 24.22 3.88
CA LEU A 237 7.68 24.39 2.42
C LEU A 237 7.48 25.84 1.96
N GLN A 238 6.71 26.64 2.71
CA GLN A 238 6.60 28.08 2.42
C GLN A 238 7.91 28.80 2.75
N GLU A 239 8.52 28.52 3.90
CA GLU A 239 9.83 29.07 4.26
C GLU A 239 10.89 28.66 3.23
N PHE A 240 10.85 27.41 2.78
CA PHE A 240 11.76 26.88 1.78
C PHE A 240 11.73 27.66 0.46
N LEU A 241 10.56 28.16 0.03
CA LEU A 241 10.47 28.99 -1.18
C LEU A 241 11.22 30.33 -1.07
N ASP A 242 11.39 30.86 0.14
CA ASP A 242 12.10 32.12 0.39
C ASP A 242 13.57 31.91 0.75
N ASN A 243 13.86 30.79 1.42
CA ASN A 243 15.19 30.42 1.88
C ASN A 243 15.45 28.94 1.55
N PRO A 244 15.77 28.62 0.28
CA PRO A 244 15.97 27.24 -0.17
C PRO A 244 17.00 26.50 0.68
N GLY A 245 16.87 25.19 0.83
CA GLY A 245 17.77 24.39 1.67
C GLY A 245 17.51 22.90 1.52
N VAL A 246 17.87 22.13 2.54
CA VAL A 246 17.61 20.68 2.58
C VAL A 246 16.24 20.42 3.17
N ILE A 247 15.40 19.63 2.49
CA ILE A 247 14.11 19.20 3.02
C ILE A 247 14.30 17.85 3.72
N VAL A 248 13.77 17.70 4.93
CA VAL A 248 13.84 16.44 5.69
C VAL A 248 12.47 16.08 6.23
N CYS A 249 12.06 14.84 6.07
CA CYS A 249 10.75 14.40 6.56
C CYS A 249 10.69 12.91 6.84
N THR A 250 9.72 12.53 7.67
CA THR A 250 9.34 11.13 7.72
C THR A 250 8.56 10.78 6.46
N ALA A 251 8.61 9.52 6.05
CA ALA A 251 7.84 9.04 4.91
C ALA A 251 6.33 9.25 5.11
N SER A 252 5.80 9.14 6.33
CA SER A 252 4.41 9.53 6.65
C SER A 252 4.08 10.98 6.31
N LYS A 253 5.04 11.90 6.42
CA LYS A 253 4.84 13.32 6.15
C LYS A 253 5.05 13.68 4.70
N ALA A 254 5.91 12.95 4.00
CA ALA A 254 5.97 13.02 2.55
C ALA A 254 4.60 12.72 1.92
N GLN A 255 3.77 11.90 2.56
CA GLN A 255 2.49 11.46 2.02
C GLN A 255 1.25 12.27 2.42
N VAL A 256 1.42 13.36 3.18
CA VAL A 256 0.32 14.26 3.58
C VAL A 256 0.24 15.45 2.64
N GLY A 257 -0.96 15.98 2.45
CA GLY A 257 -1.17 17.18 1.64
C GLY A 257 -0.43 18.40 2.18
N HIS A 258 0.24 19.11 1.27
CA HIS A 258 1.01 20.33 1.54
C HIS A 258 0.38 21.52 0.85
N LYS A 259 0.54 22.71 1.46
CA LYS A 259 0.05 23.97 0.92
C LYS A 259 1.15 24.99 0.87
N VAL A 260 1.22 25.71 -0.25
CA VAL A 260 2.10 26.88 -0.43
C VAL A 260 1.32 27.99 -1.11
N TYR A 261 1.71 29.23 -0.84
CA TYR A 261 1.15 30.42 -1.44
C TYR A 261 2.24 31.08 -2.28
N GLY A 262 2.02 31.16 -3.59
CA GLY A 262 3.04 31.55 -4.55
C GLY A 262 2.44 31.98 -5.87
N SER A 263 3.32 32.33 -6.82
CA SER A 263 2.89 32.89 -8.11
C SER A 263 1.97 31.94 -8.88
N ASP A 264 1.00 32.50 -9.59
CA ASP A 264 0.11 31.77 -10.49
C ASP A 264 0.59 31.70 -11.95
N GLY A 265 1.77 32.26 -12.25
CA GLY A 265 2.34 32.36 -13.59
C GLY A 265 1.75 33.47 -14.47
N LYS A 266 0.76 34.23 -13.98
CA LYS A 266 0.06 35.32 -14.69
C LYS A 266 0.10 36.64 -13.90
N ASN A 267 1.21 36.93 -13.23
CA ASN A 267 1.42 38.10 -12.37
C ASN A 267 0.51 38.18 -11.13
N GLY A 268 -0.18 37.09 -10.75
CA GLY A 268 -0.94 36.96 -9.52
C GLY A 268 -0.30 35.98 -8.53
N PHE A 269 -0.88 35.89 -7.34
CA PHE A 269 -0.54 34.89 -6.31
C PHE A 269 -1.78 34.08 -5.97
N LYS A 270 -1.60 32.78 -5.75
CA LYS A 270 -2.69 31.88 -5.33
C LYS A 270 -2.20 30.81 -4.37
N GLU A 271 -3.16 30.19 -3.70
CA GLU A 271 -2.93 28.99 -2.91
C GLU A 271 -2.80 27.79 -3.84
N HIS A 272 -1.68 27.07 -3.71
CA HIS A 272 -1.42 25.81 -4.40
C HIS A 272 -1.45 24.68 -3.37
N GLN A 273 -2.15 23.60 -3.72
CA GLN A 273 -2.31 22.43 -2.86
C GLN A 273 -1.72 21.23 -3.57
N PHE A 274 -0.81 20.54 -2.91
CA PHE A 274 -0.20 19.31 -3.37
C PHE A 274 -0.68 18.18 -2.47
N GLU A 275 -1.09 17.05 -3.03
CA GLU A 275 -1.57 15.92 -2.21
C GLU A 275 -0.44 15.27 -1.39
N ASN A 276 0.80 15.38 -1.86
CA ASN A 276 1.98 14.83 -1.24
C ASN A 276 3.25 15.61 -1.66
N LEU A 277 4.37 15.31 -1.01
CA LEU A 277 5.67 15.90 -1.29
C LEU A 277 6.19 15.55 -2.69
N PRO A 278 6.10 14.29 -3.19
CA PRO A 278 6.48 13.96 -4.57
C PRO A 278 5.89 14.88 -5.63
N LEU A 279 4.60 15.22 -5.55
CA LEU A 279 3.95 16.16 -6.47
C LEU A 279 4.52 17.58 -6.38
N PHE A 280 4.90 18.03 -5.18
CA PHE A 280 5.60 19.30 -5.02
C PHE A 280 6.99 19.27 -5.68
N LEU A 281 7.74 18.16 -5.56
CA LEU A 281 9.05 18.01 -6.19
C LEU A 281 8.97 17.93 -7.73
N GLU A 282 7.90 17.32 -8.24
CA GLU A 282 7.57 17.29 -9.66
C GLU A 282 7.29 18.71 -10.20
N GLU A 283 6.50 19.50 -9.47
CA GLU A 283 6.23 20.90 -9.81
C GLU A 283 7.51 21.75 -9.79
N LEU A 284 8.43 21.53 -8.84
CA LEU A 284 9.74 22.21 -8.82
C LEU A 284 10.58 21.90 -10.07
N ASN A 285 10.42 20.70 -10.64
CA ASN A 285 11.18 20.24 -11.80
C ASN A 285 10.48 20.54 -13.14
N SER A 286 9.24 21.03 -13.11
CA SER A 286 8.45 21.30 -14.31
C SER A 286 8.99 22.47 -15.12
N ASP A 287 8.93 22.37 -16.45
CA ASP A 287 9.45 23.39 -17.37
C ASP A 287 8.72 24.72 -17.19
N GLY A 288 9.48 25.78 -16.86
CA GLY A 288 8.91 27.11 -16.62
C GLY A 288 8.21 27.26 -15.28
N SER A 289 8.38 26.30 -14.36
CA SER A 289 7.83 26.34 -13.01
C SER A 289 8.21 27.64 -12.29
N PRO A 290 7.22 28.45 -11.87
CA PRO A 290 7.48 29.63 -11.05
C PRO A 290 8.19 29.26 -9.74
N PHE A 291 7.83 28.11 -9.16
CA PHE A 291 8.46 27.62 -7.93
C PHE A 291 9.89 27.17 -8.18
N GLY A 292 10.15 26.43 -9.26
CA GLY A 292 11.50 26.02 -9.65
C GLY A 292 12.46 27.21 -9.81
N ARG A 293 11.99 28.30 -10.47
CA ARG A 293 12.74 29.55 -10.64
C ARG A 293 13.01 30.32 -9.35
N MET A 294 12.15 30.16 -8.34
CA MET A 294 12.37 30.82 -7.04
C MET A 294 13.49 30.16 -6.24
N VAL A 295 13.60 28.83 -6.35
CA VAL A 295 14.48 28.05 -5.46
C VAL A 295 15.79 27.62 -6.11
N SER A 296 15.88 27.62 -7.44
CA SER A 296 17.09 27.29 -8.19
C SER A 296 17.65 28.52 -8.91
N ARG A 297 18.96 28.53 -9.12
CA ARG A 297 19.65 29.54 -9.95
C ARG A 297 19.51 29.23 -11.45
N ARG A 298 18.90 28.10 -11.80
CA ARG A 298 18.64 27.69 -13.19
C ARG A 298 17.41 28.40 -13.75
N PRO A 299 17.40 28.70 -15.06
CA PRO A 299 16.35 29.52 -15.67
C PRO A 299 14.98 28.84 -15.75
N ASP A 300 14.90 27.51 -15.86
CA ASP A 300 13.65 26.84 -16.25
C ASP A 300 13.19 25.67 -15.35
N SER A 301 14.05 25.11 -14.48
CA SER A 301 13.67 24.04 -13.55
C SER A 301 14.66 23.86 -12.40
N ALA A 302 14.17 23.42 -11.23
CA ALA A 302 15.02 23.00 -10.13
C ALA A 302 15.35 21.50 -10.25
N ARG A 303 16.62 21.15 -9.99
CA ARG A 303 17.03 19.74 -9.88
C ARG A 303 16.95 19.31 -8.42
N VAL A 304 16.25 18.21 -8.17
CA VAL A 304 16.10 17.61 -6.85
C VAL A 304 16.86 16.29 -6.79
N VAL A 305 17.47 15.99 -5.65
CA VAL A 305 18.01 14.67 -5.35
C VAL A 305 17.40 14.17 -4.04
N THR A 306 16.67 13.07 -4.12
CA THR A 306 15.95 12.48 -2.99
C THR A 306 16.70 11.28 -2.44
N PHE A 307 16.98 11.28 -1.15
CA PHE A 307 17.54 10.17 -0.39
C PHE A 307 16.41 9.50 0.37
N ILE A 308 16.17 8.22 0.09
CA ILE A 308 15.17 7.41 0.78
C ILE A 308 15.93 6.40 1.64
N ASP A 309 15.86 6.56 2.96
CA ASP A 309 16.46 5.63 3.93
C ASP A 309 15.44 4.53 4.26
N GLU A 310 15.68 3.33 3.73
CA GLU A 310 14.92 2.11 3.98
C GLU A 310 15.57 1.38 5.18
N GLU A 311 15.35 1.89 6.40
CA GLU A 311 15.58 1.10 7.62
C GLU A 311 14.35 0.22 7.90
N GLU A 312 14.62 -1.08 8.12
CA GLU A 312 13.74 -2.16 8.63
C GLU A 312 12.23 -1.88 8.53
N ASP A 313 11.58 -2.51 7.54
CA ASP A 313 10.14 -2.83 7.39
C ASP A 313 9.13 -1.68 7.57
N SER A 314 9.59 -0.48 7.85
CA SER A 314 8.79 0.58 8.45
C SER A 314 8.17 1.54 7.44
N TYR A 315 8.60 1.48 6.17
CA TYR A 315 7.91 2.14 5.07
C TYR A 315 6.51 1.52 4.83
N TRP A 316 6.28 0.26 5.23
CA TRP A 316 5.00 -0.45 5.08
C TRP A 316 3.84 0.12 5.92
N TYR A 317 4.10 0.56 7.16
CA TYR A 317 3.07 1.11 8.05
C TYR A 317 2.39 2.39 7.52
N LEU A 318 2.91 2.97 6.44
CA LEU A 318 2.38 4.16 5.79
C LEU A 318 1.23 3.85 4.82
N PHE A 319 1.03 2.58 4.48
CA PHE A 319 0.15 2.16 3.41
C PHE A 319 -1.26 1.78 3.87
N GLU A 320 -1.53 1.69 5.17
CA GLU A 320 -2.89 1.44 5.71
C GLU A 320 -3.93 2.43 5.17
N ARG A 321 -3.56 3.71 4.99
CA ARG A 321 -4.49 4.76 4.54
C ARG A 321 -4.73 4.80 3.03
N ARG A 322 -4.00 4.02 2.23
CA ARG A 322 -4.04 4.05 0.75
C ARG A 322 -4.49 2.73 0.11
N LYS A 323 -4.89 1.75 0.92
CA LYS A 323 -5.52 0.52 0.45
C LYS A 323 -6.91 0.87 -0.11
N SER A 324 -7.19 0.47 -1.34
CA SER A 324 -8.56 0.18 -1.77
C SER A 324 -8.75 -1.29 -1.55
N ILE A 325 -9.35 -1.65 -0.43
CA ILE A 325 -9.63 -3.04 -0.16
C ILE A 325 -10.93 -3.35 -0.91
N VAL A 326 -10.86 -4.29 -1.86
CA VAL A 326 -12.08 -5.00 -2.26
C VAL A 326 -12.27 -6.04 -1.18
N ASN A 327 -13.40 -5.98 -0.47
CA ASN A 327 -13.73 -6.88 0.63
C ASN A 327 -12.96 -6.60 1.95
N SER A 328 -12.92 -5.35 2.45
CA SER A 328 -12.18 -4.95 3.69
C SER A 328 -12.51 -5.75 4.94
N ASP A 329 -13.75 -6.24 5.01
CA ASP A 329 -14.32 -6.83 6.21
C ASP A 329 -14.84 -8.26 5.96
N GLY A 330 -14.60 -8.84 4.78
CA GLY A 330 -15.26 -10.09 4.37
C GLY A 330 -16.73 -9.91 3.97
N ASP A 331 -17.22 -8.67 3.86
CA ASP A 331 -18.61 -8.31 3.55
C ASP A 331 -19.10 -8.79 2.18
N SER A 332 -18.19 -8.93 1.21
CA SER A 332 -18.48 -9.47 -0.13
C SER A 332 -17.73 -10.79 -0.31
N ASP A 333 -18.31 -11.88 0.15
CA ASP A 333 -17.77 -13.21 -0.09
C ASP A 333 -17.66 -13.45 -1.61
N LEU A 334 -16.43 -13.58 -2.12
CA LEU A 334 -16.15 -13.81 -3.54
C LEU A 334 -16.86 -15.07 -4.06
N ASN A 335 -17.09 -16.07 -3.22
CA ASN A 335 -17.87 -17.25 -3.61
C ASN A 335 -19.35 -16.91 -3.83
N HIS A 336 -19.90 -15.99 -3.04
CA HIS A 336 -21.24 -15.44 -3.27
C HIS A 336 -21.28 -14.57 -4.53
N VAL A 337 -20.28 -13.71 -4.76
CA VAL A 337 -20.18 -12.89 -5.99
C VAL A 337 -20.13 -13.77 -7.25
N ILE A 338 -19.31 -14.83 -7.25
CA ILE A 338 -19.25 -15.82 -8.33
C ILE A 338 -20.61 -16.49 -8.52
N SER A 339 -21.23 -16.96 -7.43
CA SER A 339 -22.53 -17.61 -7.49
C SER A 339 -23.61 -16.69 -8.07
N GLU A 340 -23.67 -15.44 -7.61
CA GLU A 340 -24.59 -14.42 -8.11
C GLU A 340 -24.29 -14.07 -9.57
N PHE A 341 -23.03 -14.00 -10.00
CA PHE A 341 -22.65 -13.79 -11.39
C PHE A 341 -23.15 -14.91 -12.31
N PHE A 342 -22.92 -16.18 -11.93
CA PHE A 342 -23.41 -17.34 -12.67
C PHE A 342 -24.95 -17.37 -12.74
N GLN A 343 -25.63 -16.94 -11.67
CA GLN A 343 -27.09 -16.88 -11.61
C GLN A 343 -27.66 -15.70 -12.41
N TYR A 344 -27.08 -14.51 -12.30
CA TYR A 344 -27.51 -13.29 -12.98
C TYR A 344 -27.46 -13.44 -14.50
N PHE A 345 -26.36 -14.01 -15.02
CA PHE A 345 -26.22 -14.30 -16.46
C PHE A 345 -26.83 -15.65 -16.86
N ASP A 346 -27.40 -16.43 -15.93
CA ASP A 346 -27.97 -17.76 -16.16
C ASP A 346 -27.05 -18.68 -16.99
N LEU A 347 -25.76 -18.70 -16.64
CA LEU A 347 -24.73 -19.43 -17.41
C LEU A 347 -24.92 -20.96 -17.33
N ARG A 348 -25.79 -21.47 -16.46
CA ARG A 348 -26.19 -22.89 -16.36
C ARG A 348 -27.06 -23.37 -17.50
N TRP A 349 -27.48 -22.50 -18.40
CA TRP A 349 -28.45 -22.85 -19.45
C TRP A 349 -28.03 -23.99 -20.38
N PRO A 350 -26.76 -24.09 -20.83
CA PRO A 350 -26.30 -25.27 -21.57
C PRO A 350 -26.46 -26.58 -20.78
N MET A 351 -26.31 -26.55 -19.45
CA MET A 351 -26.48 -27.72 -18.58
C MET A 351 -27.94 -28.19 -18.49
N ALA A 352 -28.90 -27.33 -18.78
CA ALA A 352 -30.31 -27.72 -18.82
C ALA A 352 -30.58 -28.79 -19.90
N PHE A 353 -29.70 -28.88 -20.92
CA PHE A 353 -29.84 -29.85 -22.01
C PHE A 353 -29.26 -31.23 -21.70
N GLU A 354 -28.62 -31.42 -20.53
CA GLU A 354 -28.04 -32.72 -20.13
C GLU A 354 -29.10 -33.77 -19.76
N LYS A 355 -30.25 -33.34 -19.21
CA LYS A 355 -31.26 -34.23 -18.56
C LYS A 355 -32.66 -34.14 -19.16
N LEU A 356 -32.78 -33.84 -20.46
CA LEU A 356 -34.10 -33.68 -21.10
C LEU A 356 -34.85 -34.99 -21.37
N ARG A 357 -34.22 -36.16 -21.22
CA ARG A 357 -34.89 -37.46 -21.24
C ARG A 357 -35.04 -37.98 -19.80
N ARG A 358 -36.27 -38.07 -19.31
CA ARG A 358 -36.60 -38.52 -17.94
C ARG A 358 -36.01 -39.89 -17.56
N ASP A 359 -35.77 -40.77 -18.53
CA ASP A 359 -35.25 -42.14 -18.35
C ASP A 359 -34.09 -42.50 -19.31
N GLY A 360 -33.39 -41.51 -19.88
CA GLY A 360 -32.32 -41.73 -20.88
C GLY A 360 -30.91 -41.43 -20.37
N PRO A 361 -29.84 -41.91 -21.05
CA PRO A 361 -28.47 -41.50 -20.76
C PRO A 361 -28.30 -39.99 -20.94
N THR A 362 -27.42 -39.39 -20.15
CA THR A 362 -27.08 -37.96 -20.18
C THR A 362 -26.67 -37.53 -21.60
N ASP A 363 -27.41 -36.60 -22.22
CA ASP A 363 -27.12 -36.13 -23.58
C ASP A 363 -26.09 -35.01 -23.55
N LEU A 364 -24.83 -35.39 -23.31
CA LEU A 364 -23.70 -34.46 -23.30
C LEU A 364 -23.45 -33.84 -24.69
N ALA A 365 -23.93 -34.50 -25.76
CA ALA A 365 -23.71 -34.03 -27.12
C ALA A 365 -24.52 -32.76 -27.42
N LEU A 366 -25.81 -32.73 -27.09
CA LEU A 366 -26.64 -31.54 -27.30
C LEU A 366 -26.17 -30.37 -26.43
N ALA A 367 -25.84 -30.61 -25.15
CA ALA A 367 -25.34 -29.57 -24.25
C ALA A 367 -24.01 -28.96 -24.75
N THR A 368 -23.11 -29.78 -25.27
CA THR A 368 -21.85 -29.32 -25.89
C THR A 368 -22.12 -28.47 -27.13
N LYS A 369 -23.00 -28.91 -28.03
CA LYS A 369 -23.38 -28.12 -29.22
C LYS A 369 -24.00 -26.77 -28.81
N VAL A 370 -24.90 -26.76 -27.83
CA VAL A 370 -25.53 -25.53 -27.33
C VAL A 370 -24.49 -24.58 -26.74
N TYR A 371 -23.57 -25.09 -25.92
CA TYR A 371 -22.48 -24.29 -25.35
C TYR A 371 -21.59 -23.66 -26.42
N GLU A 372 -21.26 -24.42 -27.47
CA GLU A 372 -20.43 -23.95 -28.58
C GLU A 372 -21.12 -22.91 -29.48
N HIS A 373 -22.45 -22.93 -29.60
CA HIS A 373 -23.16 -22.17 -30.63
C HIS A 373 -24.25 -21.22 -30.08
N LEU A 374 -24.31 -21.01 -28.76
CA LEU A 374 -25.38 -20.22 -28.12
C LEU A 374 -25.52 -18.79 -28.68
N GLU A 375 -24.40 -18.18 -29.05
CA GLU A 375 -24.35 -16.82 -29.59
C GLU A 375 -25.02 -16.68 -30.95
N ASP A 376 -24.99 -17.74 -31.77
CA ASP A 376 -25.63 -17.75 -33.08
C ASP A 376 -27.14 -17.78 -32.92
N PHE A 377 -27.65 -18.62 -32.01
CA PHE A 377 -29.06 -18.60 -31.60
C PHE A 377 -29.49 -17.24 -31.04
N ALA A 378 -28.63 -16.60 -30.24
CA ALA A 378 -28.92 -15.29 -29.67
C ALA A 378 -29.01 -14.18 -30.74
N LYS A 379 -28.21 -14.24 -31.80
CA LYS A 379 -28.25 -13.26 -32.90
C LYS A 379 -29.50 -13.40 -33.77
N VAL A 380 -29.98 -14.63 -33.99
CA VAL A 380 -31.17 -14.87 -34.82
C VAL A 380 -32.49 -14.82 -34.04
N SER A 381 -32.46 -14.92 -32.70
CA SER A 381 -33.64 -15.05 -31.84
C SER A 381 -34.73 -13.99 -32.09
N LYS A 382 -34.34 -12.71 -32.20
CA LYS A 382 -35.29 -11.63 -32.51
C LYS A 382 -35.93 -11.78 -33.89
N ALA A 383 -35.13 -12.05 -34.91
CA ALA A 383 -35.62 -12.18 -36.29
C ALA A 383 -36.57 -13.38 -36.43
N VAL A 384 -36.26 -14.50 -35.75
CA VAL A 384 -37.11 -15.69 -35.69
C VAL A 384 -38.44 -15.38 -35.02
N GLU A 385 -38.44 -14.63 -33.92
CA GLU A 385 -39.68 -14.24 -33.24
C GLU A 385 -40.52 -13.26 -34.07
N ASP A 386 -39.87 -12.28 -34.70
CA ASP A 386 -40.54 -11.34 -35.62
C ASP A 386 -41.22 -12.11 -36.78
N GLU A 387 -40.56 -13.14 -37.32
CA GLU A 387 -41.12 -14.01 -38.36
C GLU A 387 -42.26 -14.89 -37.82
N PHE A 388 -42.19 -15.40 -36.58
CA PHE A 388 -43.32 -16.09 -35.96
C PHE A 388 -44.55 -15.18 -35.80
N LEU A 389 -44.35 -13.94 -35.35
CA LEU A 389 -45.43 -12.95 -35.23
C LEU A 389 -46.05 -12.63 -36.60
N LEU A 390 -45.22 -12.49 -37.63
CA LEU A 390 -45.67 -12.32 -39.01
C LEU A 390 -46.46 -13.53 -39.51
N GLU A 391 -46.00 -14.75 -39.25
CA GLU A 391 -46.65 -15.97 -39.72
C GLU A 391 -48.00 -16.21 -39.02
N VAL A 392 -48.09 -15.95 -37.71
CA VAL A 392 -49.37 -15.90 -36.96
C VAL A 392 -50.32 -14.88 -37.56
N SER A 393 -49.83 -13.68 -37.92
CA SER A 393 -50.67 -12.64 -38.53
C SER A 393 -51.15 -12.99 -39.94
N ARG A 394 -50.33 -13.68 -40.75
CA ARG A 394 -50.65 -14.08 -42.13
C ARG A 394 -51.61 -15.27 -42.20
N THR A 395 -51.46 -16.22 -41.29
CA THR A 395 -52.25 -17.46 -41.28
C THR A 395 -53.50 -17.39 -40.40
N GLY A 396 -53.56 -16.42 -39.47
CA GLY A 396 -54.62 -16.33 -38.46
C GLY A 396 -54.60 -17.49 -37.46
N ALA A 397 -53.54 -18.30 -37.45
CA ALA A 397 -53.42 -19.46 -36.59
C ALA A 397 -53.01 -19.05 -35.16
N LYS A 398 -53.63 -19.66 -34.13
CA LYS A 398 -53.24 -19.45 -32.73
C LYS A 398 -51.89 -20.10 -32.38
N TYR A 399 -51.43 -21.06 -33.18
CA TYR A 399 -50.22 -21.83 -32.93
C TYR A 399 -49.57 -22.22 -34.26
N ILE A 400 -48.26 -22.03 -34.37
CA ILE A 400 -47.45 -22.52 -35.50
C ILE A 400 -47.01 -23.95 -35.16
N ASN A 401 -47.23 -24.92 -36.04
CA ASN A 401 -46.82 -26.30 -35.83
C ASN A 401 -45.29 -26.44 -35.66
N ASP A 402 -44.87 -27.43 -34.87
CA ASP A 402 -43.47 -27.64 -34.49
C ASP A 402 -42.55 -27.81 -35.71
N THR A 403 -43.00 -28.54 -36.73
CA THR A 403 -42.24 -28.74 -37.98
C THR A 403 -41.90 -27.40 -38.63
N ARG A 404 -42.86 -26.47 -38.66
CA ARG A 404 -42.67 -25.15 -39.25
C ARG A 404 -41.84 -24.23 -38.37
N ARG A 405 -41.98 -24.32 -37.04
CA ARG A 405 -41.12 -23.59 -36.08
C ARG A 405 -39.66 -23.98 -36.24
N ALA A 406 -39.37 -25.27 -36.43
CA ALA A 406 -38.03 -25.77 -36.71
C ALA A 406 -37.50 -25.27 -38.06
N GLU A 407 -38.32 -25.29 -39.11
CA GLU A 407 -37.95 -24.78 -40.44
C GLU A 407 -37.57 -23.30 -40.43
N ILE A 408 -38.35 -22.44 -39.76
CA ILE A 408 -38.09 -21.00 -39.67
C ILE A 408 -36.77 -20.75 -38.94
N LEU A 409 -36.57 -21.39 -37.78
CA LEU A 409 -35.31 -21.28 -37.04
C LEU A 409 -34.12 -21.78 -37.88
N ARG A 410 -34.26 -22.92 -38.58
CA ARG A 410 -33.23 -23.46 -39.45
C ARG A 410 -32.94 -22.55 -40.64
N SER A 411 -33.94 -21.88 -41.22
CA SER A 411 -33.76 -20.92 -42.31
C SER A 411 -32.90 -19.73 -41.87
N HIS A 412 -33.29 -19.07 -40.77
CA HIS A 412 -32.53 -17.92 -40.25
C HIS A 412 -31.11 -18.30 -39.82
N LEU A 413 -30.93 -19.48 -39.23
CA LEU A 413 -29.59 -20.00 -38.93
C LEU A 413 -28.82 -20.34 -40.19
N SER A 414 -29.44 -20.89 -41.23
CA SER A 414 -28.74 -21.23 -42.49
C SER A 414 -28.29 -19.98 -43.25
N ASP A 415 -29.07 -18.89 -43.16
CA ASP A 415 -28.76 -17.62 -43.82
C ASP A 415 -27.57 -16.90 -43.16
N GLN A 416 -27.49 -16.90 -41.83
CA GLN A 416 -26.44 -16.17 -41.10
C GLN A 416 -25.28 -17.05 -40.59
N PHE A 417 -25.56 -18.31 -40.22
CA PHE A 417 -24.65 -19.26 -39.58
C PHE A 417 -24.80 -20.69 -40.18
N PRO A 418 -24.49 -20.89 -41.47
CA PRO A 418 -24.75 -22.15 -42.18
C PRO A 418 -24.02 -23.37 -41.61
N THR A 419 -22.88 -23.15 -40.94
CA THR A 419 -22.14 -24.21 -40.24
C THR A 419 -22.88 -24.69 -38.99
N THR A 420 -23.51 -23.78 -38.27
CA THR A 420 -24.27 -24.05 -37.05
C THR A 420 -25.56 -24.77 -37.40
N ALA A 421 -26.31 -24.30 -38.40
CA ALA A 421 -27.56 -24.92 -38.86
C ALA A 421 -27.40 -26.40 -39.25
N LYS A 422 -26.24 -26.80 -39.79
CA LYS A 422 -25.96 -28.20 -40.18
C LYS A 422 -25.65 -29.12 -39.00
N ARG A 423 -25.26 -28.58 -37.84
CA ARG A 423 -24.88 -29.37 -36.66
C ARG A 423 -26.08 -29.83 -35.83
N PHE A 424 -27.24 -29.21 -36.02
CA PHE A 424 -28.46 -29.50 -35.28
C PHE A 424 -29.52 -30.17 -36.17
N ASP A 425 -30.17 -31.21 -35.64
CA ASP A 425 -31.39 -31.77 -36.24
C ASP A 425 -32.65 -30.98 -35.82
N ASP A 426 -33.79 -31.24 -36.46
CA ASP A 426 -35.02 -30.48 -36.20
C ASP A 426 -35.58 -30.71 -34.79
N ALA A 427 -35.34 -31.88 -34.19
CA ALA A 427 -35.77 -32.18 -32.83
C ALA A 427 -34.91 -31.41 -31.82
N GLU A 428 -33.59 -31.35 -32.02
CA GLU A 428 -32.66 -30.55 -31.22
C GLU A 428 -32.99 -29.04 -31.32
N LEU A 429 -33.28 -28.53 -32.52
CA LEU A 429 -33.67 -27.13 -32.73
C LEU A 429 -34.98 -26.78 -31.99
N LEU A 430 -35.96 -27.68 -32.01
CA LEU A 430 -37.22 -27.50 -31.29
C LEU A 430 -37.04 -27.49 -29.77
N ILE A 431 -36.18 -28.36 -29.26
CA ILE A 431 -35.82 -28.41 -27.84
C ILE A 431 -35.21 -27.06 -27.40
N ILE A 432 -34.28 -26.52 -28.18
CA ILE A 432 -33.64 -25.23 -27.92
C ILE A 432 -34.69 -24.11 -27.95
N LEU A 433 -35.56 -24.12 -28.96
CA LEU A 433 -36.59 -23.10 -29.14
C LEU A 433 -37.62 -23.08 -27.99
N ASN A 434 -38.09 -24.26 -27.57
CA ASN A 434 -39.02 -24.37 -26.44
C ASN A 434 -38.36 -23.87 -25.14
N GLN A 435 -37.10 -24.21 -24.90
CA GLN A 435 -36.36 -23.72 -23.75
C GLN A 435 -36.12 -22.19 -23.77
N LEU A 436 -36.00 -21.58 -24.96
CA LEU A 436 -35.92 -20.12 -25.13
C LEU A 436 -37.23 -19.43 -24.81
N HIS A 437 -38.35 -20.01 -25.27
CA HIS A 437 -39.69 -19.47 -25.01
C HIS A 437 -40.10 -19.64 -23.54
N ASP A 438 -39.78 -20.78 -22.90
CA ASP A 438 -40.11 -21.05 -21.50
C ASP A 438 -39.41 -20.07 -20.52
N ARG A 439 -38.20 -19.59 -20.84
CA ARG A 439 -37.43 -18.67 -19.96
C ARG A 439 -37.65 -17.17 -20.21
N SER A 440 -38.63 -16.81 -21.03
CA SER A 440 -39.31 -15.49 -21.06
C SER A 440 -38.44 -14.23 -21.03
N ASP A 441 -37.78 -13.90 -22.15
CA ASP A 441 -37.22 -12.54 -22.45
C ASP A 441 -37.73 -12.00 -23.82
N VAL A 442 -38.79 -12.62 -24.34
CA VAL A 442 -39.37 -12.33 -25.66
C VAL A 442 -39.88 -10.89 -25.74
N HIS A 443 -40.57 -10.43 -24.69
CA HIS A 443 -41.11 -9.08 -24.57
C HIS A 443 -40.06 -7.97 -24.60
N ALA A 444 -38.80 -8.28 -24.28
CA ALA A 444 -37.67 -7.36 -24.33
C ALA A 444 -36.72 -7.65 -25.50
N ALA A 445 -37.24 -8.30 -26.56
CA ALA A 445 -36.48 -8.64 -27.78
C ALA A 445 -35.18 -9.40 -27.48
N PHE A 446 -35.24 -10.33 -26.53
CA PHE A 446 -34.11 -11.20 -26.13
C PHE A 446 -32.85 -10.42 -25.71
N LYS A 447 -33.00 -9.23 -25.10
CA LYS A 447 -31.86 -8.39 -24.68
C LYS A 447 -30.99 -9.12 -23.63
N ARG A 448 -31.60 -9.70 -22.59
CA ARG A 448 -30.89 -10.47 -21.54
C ARG A 448 -30.30 -11.76 -22.11
N PHE A 449 -31.02 -12.43 -23.01
CA PHE A 449 -30.50 -13.63 -23.68
C PHE A 449 -29.25 -13.33 -24.53
N ARG A 450 -29.26 -12.22 -25.28
CA ARG A 450 -28.08 -11.77 -26.04
C ARG A 450 -26.90 -11.39 -25.16
N GLN A 451 -27.15 -10.65 -24.06
CA GLN A 451 -26.10 -10.32 -23.09
C GLN A 451 -25.47 -11.58 -22.49
N LYS A 452 -26.30 -12.52 -22.05
CA LYS A 452 -25.86 -13.83 -21.56
C LYS A 452 -25.01 -14.59 -22.58
N ALA A 453 -25.45 -14.68 -23.83
CA ALA A 453 -24.71 -15.40 -24.86
C ALA A 453 -23.36 -14.72 -25.15
N GLY A 454 -23.31 -13.39 -25.10
CA GLY A 454 -22.07 -12.62 -25.19
C GLY A 454 -21.12 -12.90 -24.02
N VAL A 455 -21.62 -12.94 -22.79
CA VAL A 455 -20.80 -13.27 -21.60
C VAL A 455 -20.32 -14.73 -21.66
N LEU A 456 -21.18 -15.68 -22.05
CA LEU A 456 -20.81 -17.09 -22.19
C LEU A 456 -19.76 -17.30 -23.28
N ARG A 457 -19.79 -16.52 -24.38
CA ARG A 457 -18.70 -16.50 -25.37
C ARG A 457 -17.39 -16.08 -24.73
N ARG A 458 -17.35 -14.95 -24.01
CA ARG A 458 -16.11 -14.51 -23.37
C ARG A 458 -15.63 -15.51 -22.31
N MET A 459 -16.57 -16.15 -21.60
CA MET A 459 -16.28 -17.23 -20.65
C MET A 459 -15.65 -18.43 -21.35
N ARG A 460 -16.05 -18.77 -22.59
CA ARG A 460 -15.41 -19.84 -23.37
C ARG A 460 -13.94 -19.58 -23.62
N ASP A 461 -13.56 -18.34 -23.91
CA ASP A 461 -12.16 -17.97 -24.11
C ASP A 461 -11.33 -18.22 -22.82
N TYR A 462 -11.89 -17.87 -21.66
CA TYR A 462 -11.31 -18.21 -20.36
C TYR A 462 -11.24 -19.72 -20.14
N VAL A 463 -12.33 -20.45 -20.35
CA VAL A 463 -12.38 -21.91 -20.17
C VAL A 463 -11.38 -22.62 -21.09
N LEU A 464 -11.19 -22.16 -22.33
CA LEU A 464 -10.19 -22.68 -23.25
C LEU A 464 -8.77 -22.54 -22.70
N SER A 465 -8.47 -21.46 -21.96
CA SER A 465 -7.14 -21.26 -21.36
C SER A 465 -6.81 -22.27 -20.25
N ILE A 466 -7.84 -22.78 -19.57
CA ILE A 466 -7.72 -23.79 -18.51
C ILE A 466 -8.05 -25.21 -18.98
N THR A 467 -8.59 -25.37 -20.20
CA THR A 467 -8.98 -26.68 -20.76
C THR A 467 -7.72 -27.53 -20.95
N ARG A 468 -7.71 -28.71 -20.33
CA ARG A 468 -6.55 -29.63 -20.35
C ARG A 468 -6.71 -30.71 -21.43
N ARG A 469 -5.60 -31.39 -21.77
CA ARG A 469 -5.60 -32.43 -22.82
C ARG A 469 -6.55 -33.57 -22.45
N GLY A 470 -7.53 -33.85 -23.31
CA GLY A 470 -8.46 -34.97 -23.17
C GLY A 470 -9.85 -34.61 -22.64
N SER A 471 -10.07 -33.36 -22.18
CA SER A 471 -11.39 -32.84 -21.83
C SER A 471 -11.92 -31.92 -22.94
N THR A 472 -13.24 -31.95 -23.17
CA THR A 472 -13.89 -30.95 -24.02
C THR A 472 -14.02 -29.62 -23.27
N THR A 473 -14.09 -28.51 -24.00
CA THR A 473 -14.31 -27.18 -23.40
C THR A 473 -15.61 -27.11 -22.60
N TYR A 474 -16.63 -27.88 -22.99
CA TYR A 474 -17.89 -27.96 -22.25
C TYR A 474 -17.75 -28.70 -20.91
N GLU A 475 -17.05 -29.84 -20.89
CA GLU A 475 -16.77 -30.57 -19.66
C GLU A 475 -15.95 -29.72 -18.69
N THR A 476 -14.91 -29.03 -19.18
CA THR A 476 -14.14 -28.10 -18.35
C THR A 476 -15.01 -26.97 -17.78
N PHE A 477 -15.93 -26.41 -18.58
CA PHE A 477 -16.89 -25.41 -18.10
C PHE A 477 -17.84 -25.97 -17.04
N ARG A 478 -18.33 -27.20 -17.22
CA ARG A 478 -19.19 -27.87 -16.26
C ARG A 478 -18.48 -28.12 -14.94
N ASP A 479 -17.27 -28.65 -15.02
CA ASP A 479 -16.48 -29.00 -13.85
C ASP A 479 -16.06 -27.76 -13.07
N LEU A 480 -15.71 -26.67 -13.77
CA LEU A 480 -15.49 -25.34 -13.21
C LEU A 480 -16.74 -24.84 -12.47
N HIS A 481 -17.89 -24.82 -13.15
CA HIS A 481 -19.13 -24.33 -12.58
C HIS A 481 -19.50 -25.10 -11.29
N GLU A 482 -19.39 -26.42 -11.31
CA GLU A 482 -19.65 -27.25 -10.13
C GLU A 482 -18.60 -27.06 -9.01
N LEU A 483 -17.38 -26.62 -9.34
CA LEU A 483 -16.31 -26.34 -8.38
C LEU A 483 -16.47 -24.97 -7.71
N VAL A 484 -16.95 -23.94 -8.41
CA VAL A 484 -16.96 -22.56 -7.88
C VAL A 484 -18.36 -22.02 -7.55
N ALA A 485 -19.41 -22.52 -8.20
CA ALA A 485 -20.76 -22.00 -8.00
C ALA A 485 -21.43 -22.62 -6.76
N ASN A 486 -22.18 -21.79 -6.05
CA ASN A 486 -22.91 -22.11 -4.82
C ASN A 486 -22.01 -22.68 -3.70
N LYS A 487 -20.76 -22.24 -3.64
CA LYS A 487 -19.83 -22.59 -2.56
C LYS A 487 -19.92 -21.55 -1.45
N LYS A 488 -19.77 -22.00 -0.21
CA LYS A 488 -19.90 -21.15 0.98
C LYS A 488 -18.56 -20.57 1.43
N TYR A 489 -17.49 -21.35 1.43
CA TYR A 489 -16.17 -20.91 1.90
C TYR A 489 -15.07 -21.87 1.46
N PHE A 490 -13.83 -21.41 1.64
CA PHE A 490 -12.63 -22.21 1.46
C PHE A 490 -12.28 -22.96 2.74
N THR A 491 -11.76 -24.17 2.61
CA THR A 491 -11.20 -24.94 3.73
C THR A 491 -9.75 -25.31 3.42
N MET A 492 -8.88 -25.25 4.42
CA MET A 492 -7.52 -25.76 4.31
C MET A 492 -7.10 -26.43 5.62
N SER A 493 -6.26 -27.47 5.52
CA SER A 493 -5.76 -28.14 6.71
C SER A 493 -4.94 -27.16 7.56
N ARG A 494 -5.06 -27.25 8.88
CA ARG A 494 -4.39 -26.31 9.79
C ARG A 494 -2.86 -26.42 9.75
N SER A 495 -2.33 -27.62 9.48
CA SER A 495 -0.90 -27.84 9.29
C SER A 495 -0.40 -27.16 8.03
N THR A 496 -1.08 -27.37 6.90
CA THR A 496 -0.73 -26.72 5.63
C THR A 496 -0.93 -25.21 5.73
N TYR A 497 -1.97 -24.73 6.40
CA TYR A 497 -2.18 -23.30 6.64
C TYR A 497 -1.07 -22.67 7.48
N GLY A 498 -0.57 -23.37 8.51
CA GLY A 498 0.62 -22.93 9.25
C GLY A 498 1.86 -22.80 8.36
N GLU A 499 2.14 -23.81 7.55
CA GLU A 499 3.30 -23.83 6.62
C GLU A 499 3.18 -22.76 5.51
N VAL A 500 1.96 -22.57 4.98
CA VAL A 500 1.60 -21.54 4.00
C VAL A 500 1.58 -20.14 4.60
N LEU A 501 1.47 -19.96 5.91
CA LEU A 501 1.69 -18.66 6.54
C LEU A 501 3.19 -18.36 6.73
N ASP A 502 4.00 -19.40 6.96
CA ASP A 502 5.44 -19.27 7.17
C ASP A 502 6.22 -19.03 5.85
N GLN A 503 5.79 -19.58 4.71
CA GLN A 503 6.51 -19.43 3.42
C GLN A 503 6.37 -18.02 2.76
N PRO A 504 5.22 -17.33 2.81
CA PRO A 504 5.07 -15.90 2.50
C PRO A 504 5.42 -15.01 3.69
N GLY A 505 5.57 -15.60 4.89
CA GLY A 505 5.84 -14.91 6.15
C GLY A 505 7.17 -14.15 6.21
N GLN A 506 8.02 -14.32 5.19
CA GLN A 506 9.23 -13.51 5.02
C GLN A 506 9.20 -12.57 3.83
N THR A 507 8.14 -12.54 3.04
CA THR A 507 8.15 -11.70 1.84
C THR A 507 7.58 -10.32 2.12
N PHE A 508 6.51 -10.12 2.92
CA PHE A 508 6.11 -8.77 3.39
C PHE A 508 5.27 -8.74 4.69
N PHE A 509 5.95 -8.84 5.84
CA PHE A 509 5.63 -8.17 7.13
C PHE A 509 4.14 -7.96 7.46
N THR A 510 3.51 -8.98 8.07
CA THR A 510 2.11 -8.95 8.54
C THR A 510 1.90 -7.89 9.65
N GLU A 511 0.65 -7.48 9.95
CA GLU A 511 -0.21 -8.36 10.76
C GLU A 511 -1.35 -9.12 10.06
N SER A 512 -1.71 -8.87 8.79
CA SER A 512 -2.62 -9.80 8.10
C SER A 512 -2.67 -9.60 6.58
N ALA A 513 -1.54 -9.74 5.90
CA ALA A 513 -1.53 -9.89 4.45
C ALA A 513 -0.32 -10.71 4.00
N SER A 514 -0.52 -12.01 3.76
CA SER A 514 0.45 -12.85 3.05
C SER A 514 0.34 -12.57 1.56
N VAL A 515 1.38 -11.98 0.97
CA VAL A 515 1.47 -11.84 -0.49
C VAL A 515 1.74 -13.22 -1.07
N MET A 516 0.74 -13.81 -1.71
CA MET A 516 0.92 -15.07 -2.44
C MET A 516 1.55 -14.79 -3.80
N ASP A 517 2.72 -15.36 -4.06
CA ASP A 517 3.34 -15.27 -5.39
C ASP A 517 2.59 -16.16 -6.40
N THR A 518 2.76 -15.90 -7.70
CA THR A 518 2.11 -16.69 -8.75
C THR A 518 2.54 -18.15 -8.80
N GLU A 519 3.70 -18.50 -8.28
CA GLU A 519 4.19 -19.88 -8.26
C GLU A 519 3.46 -20.68 -7.18
N PHE A 520 3.32 -20.09 -6.00
CA PHE A 520 2.51 -20.54 -4.89
C PHE A 520 1.05 -20.69 -5.31
N LEU A 521 0.47 -19.68 -5.97
CA LEU A 521 -0.92 -19.75 -6.44
C LEU A 521 -1.15 -20.89 -7.46
N ARG A 522 -0.12 -21.26 -8.23
CA ARG A 522 -0.16 -22.43 -9.12
C ARG A 522 -0.01 -23.75 -8.37
N ARG A 523 0.58 -23.74 -7.19
CA ARG A 523 0.82 -24.90 -6.32
C ARG A 523 -0.36 -25.25 -5.41
N VAL A 524 -1.31 -24.34 -5.27
CA VAL A 524 -2.53 -24.57 -4.49
C VAL A 524 -3.63 -25.12 -5.41
N GLU A 525 -3.90 -26.42 -5.28
CA GLU A 525 -5.03 -27.10 -5.91
C GLU A 525 -6.34 -26.77 -5.19
N MET A 526 -7.41 -26.65 -5.97
CA MET A 526 -8.76 -26.46 -5.50
C MET A 526 -9.61 -27.69 -5.82
N SER A 527 -10.13 -28.33 -4.78
CA SER A 527 -10.98 -29.50 -4.90
C SER A 527 -12.31 -29.31 -4.17
N ARG A 528 -13.30 -30.13 -4.52
CA ARG A 528 -14.62 -30.09 -3.87
C ARG A 528 -14.56 -30.90 -2.58
N ASP A 529 -15.13 -30.35 -1.52
CA ASP A 529 -15.15 -31.00 -0.21
C ASP A 529 -16.59 -31.08 0.35
N THR A 530 -16.74 -31.54 1.59
CA THR A 530 -17.95 -31.64 2.42
C THR A 530 -19.27 -31.30 1.71
N ALA A 531 -20.00 -32.35 1.29
CA ALA A 531 -21.31 -32.25 0.64
C ALA A 531 -21.37 -31.31 -0.58
N HIS A 532 -20.23 -31.06 -1.23
CA HIS A 532 -20.05 -30.12 -2.33
C HIS A 532 -20.39 -28.67 -1.99
N GLN A 533 -20.36 -28.27 -0.71
CA GLN A 533 -20.64 -26.89 -0.29
C GLN A 533 -19.37 -26.04 -0.07
N THR A 534 -18.22 -26.68 0.11
CA THR A 534 -16.93 -26.02 0.37
C THR A 534 -15.92 -26.32 -0.74
N ILE A 535 -14.91 -25.45 -0.85
CA ILE A 535 -13.75 -25.66 -1.71
C ILE A 535 -12.55 -25.93 -0.81
N ARG A 536 -11.95 -27.11 -0.93
CA ARG A 536 -10.73 -27.46 -0.21
C ARG A 536 -9.51 -26.97 -1.00
N LEU A 537 -8.62 -26.30 -0.30
CA LEU A 537 -7.33 -25.86 -0.78
C LEU A 537 -6.27 -26.88 -0.35
N GLU A 538 -5.49 -27.38 -1.29
CA GLU A 538 -4.40 -28.32 -1.05
C GLU A 538 -3.13 -27.78 -1.68
N TYR A 539 -2.12 -27.51 -0.85
CA TYR A 539 -0.83 -27.02 -1.30
C TYR A 539 0.08 -28.20 -1.66
N HIS A 540 0.69 -28.15 -2.84
CA HIS A 540 1.67 -29.13 -3.31
C HIS A 540 3.07 -28.53 -3.28
N ASP A 541 4.01 -29.20 -2.60
CA ASP A 541 5.44 -28.79 -2.60
C ASP A 541 6.10 -28.91 -3.99
N SER A 542 5.53 -29.73 -4.87
CA SER A 542 5.99 -30.02 -6.24
C SER A 542 4.97 -29.60 -7.30
N ASP A 543 5.17 -30.04 -8.55
CA ASP A 543 4.19 -29.82 -9.62
C ASP A 543 2.82 -30.38 -9.23
N VAL A 544 1.80 -29.55 -9.41
CA VAL A 544 0.38 -29.89 -9.22
C VAL A 544 -0.07 -30.86 -10.31
N PRO A 545 -1.03 -31.76 -10.04
CA PRO A 545 -1.60 -32.62 -11.07
C PRO A 545 -1.98 -31.84 -12.34
N ALA A 546 -1.67 -32.40 -13.51
CA ALA A 546 -1.82 -31.69 -14.79
C ALA A 546 -3.29 -31.30 -15.11
N ASP A 547 -4.24 -31.95 -14.44
CA ASP A 547 -5.68 -31.76 -14.53
C ASP A 547 -6.27 -30.91 -13.39
N ALA A 548 -5.48 -30.49 -12.41
CA ALA A 548 -5.98 -29.75 -11.26
C ALA A 548 -6.31 -28.29 -11.60
N PHE A 549 -7.40 -27.81 -10.99
CA PHE A 549 -7.80 -26.41 -11.01
C PHE A 549 -7.13 -25.69 -9.85
N THR A 550 -6.39 -24.62 -10.12
CA THR A 550 -5.54 -23.96 -9.12
C THR A 550 -6.17 -22.69 -8.58
N LEU A 551 -5.66 -22.20 -7.44
CA LEU A 551 -6.06 -20.91 -6.89
C LEU A 551 -5.77 -19.75 -7.85
N LEU A 552 -4.72 -19.86 -8.67
CA LEU A 552 -4.47 -18.91 -9.76
C LEU A 552 -5.60 -18.89 -10.78
N ASP A 553 -6.11 -20.07 -11.19
CA ASP A 553 -7.22 -20.15 -12.13
C ASP A 553 -8.50 -19.50 -11.55
N TYR A 554 -8.78 -19.72 -10.26
CA TYR A 554 -9.89 -19.04 -9.59
C TYR A 554 -9.76 -17.51 -9.59
N LEU A 555 -8.57 -16.98 -9.33
CA LEU A 555 -8.33 -15.53 -9.37
C LEU A 555 -8.49 -14.98 -10.79
N ASN A 556 -8.05 -15.74 -11.79
CA ASN A 556 -8.27 -15.39 -13.19
C ASN A 556 -9.76 -15.32 -13.54
N LEU A 557 -10.59 -16.21 -12.97
CA LEU A 557 -12.05 -16.15 -13.10
C LEU A 557 -12.63 -14.88 -12.46
N VAL A 558 -12.20 -14.51 -11.25
CA VAL A 558 -12.67 -13.29 -10.57
C VAL A 558 -12.34 -12.04 -11.39
N VAL A 559 -11.14 -11.98 -11.96
CA VAL A 559 -10.72 -10.86 -12.81
C VAL A 559 -11.48 -10.85 -14.14
N PHE A 560 -11.75 -12.01 -14.74
CA PHE A 560 -12.66 -12.13 -15.88
C PHE A 560 -14.02 -11.50 -15.56
N MET A 561 -14.62 -11.84 -14.41
CA MET A 561 -15.90 -11.27 -13.98
C MET A 561 -15.84 -9.76 -13.78
N ALA A 562 -14.77 -9.26 -13.14
CA ALA A 562 -14.56 -7.81 -12.98
C ALA A 562 -14.51 -7.10 -14.34
N SER A 563 -13.80 -7.67 -15.33
CA SER A 563 -13.71 -7.10 -16.69
C SER A 563 -15.06 -7.06 -17.42
N VAL A 564 -15.95 -8.01 -17.13
CA VAL A 564 -17.31 -8.02 -17.66
C VAL A 564 -18.11 -6.88 -17.03
N LEU A 565 -18.04 -6.73 -15.70
CA LEU A 565 -18.83 -5.76 -14.92
C LEU A 565 -18.34 -4.30 -15.03
N ALA A 566 -17.06 -4.09 -15.37
CA ALA A 566 -16.44 -2.78 -15.49
C ALA A 566 -16.98 -1.96 -16.68
N VAL A 567 -17.58 -2.59 -17.70
CA VAL A 567 -18.06 -1.89 -18.89
C VAL A 567 -19.23 -0.96 -18.54
N THR A 568 -19.02 0.34 -18.78
CA THR A 568 -19.98 1.43 -18.46
C THR A 568 -20.73 1.98 -19.67
N ALA A 569 -20.27 1.71 -20.91
CA ALA A 569 -20.87 2.25 -22.14
C ALA A 569 -20.93 1.23 -23.28
N GLY A 570 -21.88 1.41 -24.20
CA GLY A 570 -22.10 0.57 -25.39
C GLY A 570 -23.04 -0.62 -25.18
N ASP A 571 -23.18 -1.47 -26.21
CA ASP A 571 -24.09 -2.63 -26.20
C ASP A 571 -23.74 -3.70 -25.15
N ASN A 572 -22.51 -3.68 -24.66
CA ASN A 572 -21.99 -4.59 -23.62
C ASN A 572 -22.09 -4.01 -22.20
N ALA A 573 -22.64 -2.79 -22.03
CA ALA A 573 -22.82 -2.20 -20.72
C ALA A 573 -23.84 -3.00 -19.90
N ILE A 574 -23.45 -3.37 -18.68
CA ILE A 574 -24.31 -4.11 -17.75
C ILE A 574 -25.01 -3.13 -16.82
N GLU A 575 -26.31 -2.97 -17.05
CA GLU A 575 -27.23 -2.25 -16.18
C GLU A 575 -27.97 -3.27 -15.32
N MET A 576 -28.04 -3.01 -14.01
CA MET A 576 -28.82 -3.83 -13.07
C MET A 576 -30.00 -2.98 -12.66
N SER A 577 -31.21 -3.53 -12.82
CA SER A 577 -32.42 -2.87 -12.33
C SER A 577 -32.48 -2.91 -10.79
N LYS A 578 -33.35 -2.12 -10.15
CA LYS A 578 -33.54 -2.18 -8.70
C LYS A 578 -33.87 -3.59 -8.19
N ALA A 579 -34.68 -4.34 -8.94
CA ALA A 579 -35.01 -5.71 -8.60
C ALA A 579 -33.81 -6.66 -8.71
N ASP A 580 -32.89 -6.41 -9.66
CA ASP A 580 -31.66 -7.17 -9.78
C ASP A 580 -30.69 -6.83 -8.63
N GLN A 581 -30.63 -5.56 -8.20
CA GLN A 581 -29.80 -5.13 -7.07
C GLN A 581 -30.27 -5.74 -5.74
N GLU A 582 -31.59 -5.85 -5.53
CA GLU A 582 -32.15 -6.51 -4.35
C GLU A 582 -31.90 -8.03 -4.36
N ARG A 583 -31.88 -8.64 -5.55
CA ARG A 583 -31.69 -10.09 -5.71
C ARG A 583 -30.22 -10.53 -5.70
N TYR A 584 -29.32 -9.66 -6.16
CA TYR A 584 -27.88 -9.93 -6.30
C TYR A 584 -27.05 -8.79 -5.67
N PRO A 585 -27.17 -8.58 -4.35
CA PRO A 585 -26.55 -7.45 -3.66
C PRO A 585 -25.02 -7.52 -3.67
N SER A 586 -24.44 -8.72 -3.56
CA SER A 586 -22.98 -8.91 -3.52
C SER A 586 -22.35 -8.57 -4.87
N LEU A 587 -23.03 -8.96 -5.96
CA LEU A 587 -22.63 -8.67 -7.33
C LEU A 587 -22.73 -7.17 -7.65
N ASP A 588 -23.78 -6.49 -7.20
CA ASP A 588 -23.93 -5.04 -7.39
C ASP A 588 -22.85 -4.24 -6.64
N GLN A 589 -22.58 -4.63 -5.39
CA GLN A 589 -21.52 -4.04 -4.58
C GLN A 589 -20.15 -4.25 -5.26
N PHE A 590 -19.84 -5.49 -5.67
CA PHE A 590 -18.61 -5.79 -6.40
C PHE A 590 -18.48 -4.99 -7.71
N ARG A 591 -19.57 -4.86 -8.48
CA ARG A 591 -19.61 -4.04 -9.70
C ARG A 591 -19.30 -2.57 -9.41
N SER A 592 -19.89 -1.99 -8.36
CA SER A 592 -19.64 -0.61 -7.93
C SER A 592 -18.18 -0.40 -7.55
N ASP A 593 -17.62 -1.32 -6.77
CA ASP A 593 -16.22 -1.29 -6.35
C ASP A 593 -15.26 -1.41 -7.54
N VAL A 594 -15.54 -2.32 -8.46
CA VAL A 594 -14.82 -2.50 -9.74
C VAL A 594 -14.86 -1.22 -10.57
N ARG A 595 -16.04 -0.62 -10.79
CA ARG A 595 -16.15 0.62 -11.58
C ARG A 595 -15.39 1.77 -10.94
N ARG A 596 -15.45 1.92 -9.62
CA ARG A 596 -14.65 2.92 -8.88
C ARG A 596 -13.15 2.72 -9.04
N LEU A 597 -12.68 1.46 -9.14
CA LEU A 597 -11.27 1.15 -9.39
C LEU A 597 -10.84 1.55 -10.81
N PHE A 598 -11.69 1.32 -11.81
CA PHE A 598 -11.37 1.60 -13.23
C PHE A 598 -11.64 3.06 -13.67
N ASP A 599 -12.59 3.76 -13.05
CA ASP A 599 -12.93 5.15 -13.37
C ASP A 599 -11.86 6.16 -12.92
N GLY A 600 -10.96 5.78 -12.00
CA GLY A 600 -9.97 6.68 -11.39
C GLY A 600 -8.66 6.89 -12.16
N ARG A 601 -8.37 6.10 -13.21
CA ARG A 601 -7.11 6.20 -13.98
C ARG A 601 -7.24 5.98 -15.49
N ALA A 602 -8.28 5.29 -15.97
CA ALA A 602 -8.41 4.99 -17.40
C ALA A 602 -8.64 6.23 -18.28
N THR A 603 -9.12 7.34 -17.70
CA THR A 603 -9.48 8.57 -18.41
C THR A 603 -8.34 9.60 -18.52
N GLU A 604 -7.30 9.54 -17.69
CA GLU A 604 -6.24 10.58 -17.69
C GLU A 604 -4.93 10.14 -18.38
N GLU A 605 -4.60 8.85 -18.45
CA GLU A 605 -3.29 8.37 -18.98
C GLU A 605 -3.33 7.59 -20.30
N GLY A 606 -4.42 7.66 -21.09
CA GLY A 606 -4.43 7.06 -22.44
C GLY A 606 -4.35 5.52 -22.48
N LEU A 607 -4.54 4.85 -21.34
CA LEU A 607 -4.56 3.39 -21.20
C LEU A 607 -5.70 2.69 -21.95
N ALA A 608 -6.72 3.44 -22.42
CA ALA A 608 -7.83 2.90 -23.21
C ALA A 608 -7.41 2.30 -24.56
N ALA A 609 -6.21 2.62 -25.07
CA ALA A 609 -5.71 2.13 -26.35
C ALA A 609 -4.77 0.92 -26.25
N GLU A 610 -4.15 0.68 -25.09
CA GLU A 610 -3.14 -0.38 -24.90
C GLU A 610 -3.63 -1.59 -24.12
N THR A 611 -4.75 -1.51 -23.40
CA THR A 611 -5.35 -2.71 -22.80
C THR A 611 -6.02 -3.56 -23.87
N SER A 612 -5.23 -4.39 -24.57
CA SER A 612 -5.81 -5.46 -25.38
C SER A 612 -6.58 -6.41 -24.46
N ASP A 613 -7.76 -6.87 -24.90
CA ASP A 613 -8.62 -7.84 -24.19
C ASP A 613 -7.89 -9.16 -23.79
N ARG A 614 -6.63 -9.34 -24.23
CA ARG A 614 -5.77 -10.50 -23.98
C ARG A 614 -4.68 -10.29 -22.91
N GLU A 615 -4.48 -9.08 -22.39
CA GLU A 615 -3.38 -8.76 -21.46
C GLU A 615 -3.82 -8.54 -20.00
N LEU A 616 -5.11 -8.75 -19.70
CA LEU A 616 -5.75 -8.40 -18.43
C LEU A 616 -5.19 -9.12 -17.18
N LEU A 617 -4.40 -10.18 -17.37
CA LEU A 617 -3.79 -10.98 -16.31
C LEU A 617 -2.36 -11.38 -16.67
N THR A 618 -1.52 -10.39 -16.95
CA THR A 618 -0.07 -10.65 -16.87
C THR A 618 0.38 -10.52 -15.42
N ASP A 619 1.49 -11.17 -15.04
CA ASP A 619 2.19 -10.91 -13.76
C ASP A 619 2.41 -9.40 -13.53
N THR A 620 2.42 -8.63 -14.63
CA THR A 620 2.43 -7.16 -14.69
C THR A 620 1.19 -6.51 -14.04
N PHE A 621 -0.03 -6.98 -14.30
CA PHE A 621 -1.25 -6.40 -13.71
C PHE A 621 -1.41 -6.77 -12.22
N LEU A 622 -1.08 -8.01 -11.84
CA LEU A 622 -1.13 -8.48 -10.45
C LEU A 622 0.00 -7.87 -9.58
N PHE A 623 1.19 -7.63 -10.14
CA PHE A 623 2.38 -7.25 -9.35
C PHE A 623 3.11 -5.96 -9.77
N LYS A 624 2.86 -5.35 -10.94
CA LYS A 624 3.58 -4.14 -11.39
C LYS A 624 2.77 -2.85 -11.34
N ASP A 625 1.51 -2.83 -11.77
CA ASP A 625 0.83 -1.55 -12.02
C ASP A 625 -0.22 -1.18 -10.94
N THR A 626 -0.66 -2.17 -10.17
CA THR A 626 -1.31 -2.01 -8.87
C THR A 626 -0.76 -3.14 -8.00
N LYS A 627 -0.15 -2.84 -6.85
CA LYS A 627 0.18 -3.90 -5.87
C LYS A 627 -1.14 -4.46 -5.35
N ASN A 628 -1.64 -5.49 -6.02
CA ASN A 628 -2.86 -6.20 -5.65
C ASN A 628 -2.44 -7.40 -4.82
N VAL A 629 -2.65 -7.32 -3.51
CA VAL A 629 -2.37 -8.39 -2.57
C VAL A 629 -3.62 -9.25 -2.44
N VAL A 630 -3.53 -10.50 -2.88
CA VAL A 630 -4.53 -11.51 -2.55
C VAL A 630 -4.13 -12.11 -1.21
N THR A 631 -4.97 -11.94 -0.19
CA THR A 631 -4.77 -12.50 1.14
C THR A 631 -5.72 -13.68 1.36
N LEU A 632 -5.17 -14.76 1.92
CA LEU A 632 -5.94 -15.87 2.49
C LEU A 632 -5.99 -15.65 4.00
N GLU A 633 -7.16 -15.34 4.52
CA GLU A 633 -7.37 -15.05 5.94
C GLU A 633 -8.35 -16.03 6.56
N GLU A 634 -8.12 -16.37 7.82
CA GLU A 634 -9.12 -17.09 8.62
C GLU A 634 -10.37 -16.22 8.76
N SER A 635 -11.50 -16.75 8.28
CA SER A 635 -12.75 -16.01 8.29
C SER A 635 -13.22 -15.85 9.73
N ARG A 636 -13.15 -14.64 10.30
CA ARG A 636 -13.61 -14.39 11.69
C ARG A 636 -15.02 -14.90 11.96
N ASN A 637 -15.94 -14.66 11.03
CA ASN A 637 -17.35 -15.04 11.17
C ASN A 637 -17.54 -16.57 11.11
N GLN A 638 -16.74 -17.28 10.32
CA GLN A 638 -16.86 -18.73 10.17
C GLN A 638 -15.95 -19.50 11.12
N ALA A 639 -14.94 -18.84 11.68
CA ALA A 639 -13.98 -19.43 12.59
C ALA A 639 -14.61 -19.88 13.91
N GLU A 640 -15.62 -19.15 14.38
CA GLU A 640 -16.34 -19.49 15.61
C GLU A 640 -17.37 -20.61 15.41
N GLU A 641 -17.93 -20.76 14.19
CA GLU A 641 -19.05 -21.68 13.91
C GLU A 641 -18.66 -22.96 13.16
N TYR A 642 -17.69 -22.89 12.23
CA TYR A 642 -17.41 -23.95 11.26
C TYR A 642 -15.98 -24.50 11.29
N ASN A 643 -15.06 -23.90 12.04
CA ASN A 643 -13.71 -24.46 12.17
C ASN A 643 -13.74 -25.81 12.88
N MET A 644 -13.23 -26.82 12.19
CA MET A 644 -12.99 -28.13 12.79
C MET A 644 -11.60 -28.20 13.40
N THR A 645 -11.33 -29.22 14.21
CA THR A 645 -10.02 -29.43 14.82
C THR A 645 -8.89 -29.60 13.80
N ALA A 646 -9.21 -30.08 12.59
CA ALA A 646 -8.24 -30.35 11.51
C ALA A 646 -8.19 -29.26 10.41
N ASP A 647 -9.32 -28.59 10.13
CA ASP A 647 -9.46 -27.67 8.99
C ASP A 647 -9.90 -26.28 9.44
N VAL A 648 -9.42 -25.25 8.74
CA VAL A 648 -9.73 -23.83 8.97
C VAL A 648 -10.55 -23.30 7.81
N SER A 649 -11.59 -22.54 8.11
CA SER A 649 -12.42 -21.83 7.13
C SER A 649 -11.73 -20.51 6.73
N LEU A 650 -11.48 -20.33 5.44
CA LEU A 650 -10.72 -19.21 4.89
C LEU A 650 -11.59 -18.32 4.00
N THR A 651 -11.28 -17.03 3.99
CA THR A 651 -11.81 -16.03 3.05
C THR A 651 -10.67 -15.47 2.22
N LEU A 652 -10.96 -15.21 0.94
CA LEU A 652 -10.05 -14.53 0.02
C LEU A 652 -10.38 -13.03 0.01
N THR A 653 -9.38 -12.20 0.28
CA THR A 653 -9.50 -10.75 0.21
C THR A 653 -8.53 -10.21 -0.83
N ILE A 654 -9.01 -9.31 -1.70
CA ILE A 654 -8.19 -8.68 -2.74
C ILE A 654 -7.95 -7.22 -2.33
N THR A 655 -6.75 -6.93 -1.85
CA THR A 655 -6.35 -5.56 -1.50
C THR A 655 -5.59 -4.93 -2.65
N SER A 656 -6.16 -3.90 -3.28
CA SER A 656 -5.44 -3.09 -4.27
C SER A 656 -4.83 -1.85 -3.62
N LEU A 657 -3.54 -1.59 -3.82
CA LEU A 657 -2.95 -0.29 -3.45
C LEU A 657 -3.37 0.77 -4.49
N ARG A 658 -4.06 1.84 -4.04
CA ARG A 658 -4.49 2.95 -4.92
C ARG A 658 -3.33 3.72 -5.56
N ALA A 659 -2.18 3.71 -4.90
CA ALA A 659 -0.94 4.30 -5.39
C ALA A 659 0.24 3.51 -4.81
N THR A 660 1.21 3.18 -5.65
CA THR A 660 2.40 2.41 -5.23
C THR A 660 3.53 3.35 -4.80
N PRO A 661 4.42 2.97 -3.86
CA PRO A 661 5.60 3.76 -3.50
C PRO A 661 6.50 4.07 -4.70
N GLU A 662 6.48 3.20 -5.70
CA GLU A 662 7.18 3.35 -6.96
C GLU A 662 6.62 4.52 -7.78
N GLU A 663 5.31 4.75 -7.77
CA GLU A 663 4.70 5.93 -8.40
C GLU A 663 5.15 7.22 -7.74
N ASP A 664 5.30 7.24 -6.40
CA ASP A 664 5.82 8.41 -5.70
C ASP A 664 7.28 8.68 -6.06
N ILE A 665 8.11 7.63 -6.22
CA ILE A 665 9.48 7.76 -6.75
C ILE A 665 9.46 8.28 -8.19
N VAL A 666 8.59 7.72 -9.03
CA VAL A 666 8.46 8.09 -10.44
C VAL A 666 7.99 9.54 -10.60
N ARG A 667 7.06 10.03 -9.76
CA ARG A 667 6.66 11.44 -9.71
C ARG A 667 7.83 12.32 -9.25
N ALA A 668 8.50 11.96 -8.15
CA ALA A 668 9.64 12.71 -7.64
C ALA A 668 10.83 12.79 -8.61
N LEU A 669 11.03 11.78 -9.46
CA LEU A 669 12.08 11.75 -10.47
C LEU A 669 11.92 12.84 -11.55
N GLY A 670 10.68 13.23 -11.87
CA GLY A 670 10.39 14.19 -12.93
C GLY A 670 11.20 13.89 -14.21
N ARG A 671 11.79 14.96 -14.77
CA ARG A 671 12.64 14.94 -15.97
C ARG A 671 14.13 14.77 -15.66
N SER A 672 14.64 15.34 -14.57
CA SER A 672 16.10 15.42 -14.30
C SER A 672 16.51 15.11 -12.85
N ASN A 673 15.56 14.71 -12.01
CA ASN A 673 15.84 14.49 -10.59
C ASN A 673 16.48 13.11 -10.35
N GLY A 674 17.18 12.98 -9.23
CA GLY A 674 17.83 11.74 -8.81
C GLY A 674 17.17 11.15 -7.57
N VAL A 675 17.20 9.83 -7.43
CA VAL A 675 16.77 9.13 -6.21
C VAL A 675 17.84 8.13 -5.76
N TYR A 676 18.25 8.22 -4.50
CA TYR A 676 19.06 7.22 -3.83
C TYR A 676 18.17 6.37 -2.93
N LEU A 677 18.08 5.07 -3.22
CA LEU A 677 17.39 4.09 -2.38
C LEU A 677 18.43 3.44 -1.47
N MET A 678 18.45 3.82 -0.19
CA MET A 678 19.44 3.38 0.78
C MET A 678 18.87 2.26 1.65
N SER A 679 19.34 1.03 1.47
CA SER A 679 18.86 -0.12 2.24
C SER A 679 19.77 -0.45 3.42
N ALA A 680 19.18 -0.70 4.58
CA ALA A 680 19.87 -1.22 5.76
C ALA A 680 20.03 -2.76 5.76
N THR A 681 19.10 -3.47 5.12
CA THR A 681 19.02 -4.94 5.07
C THR A 681 19.62 -5.53 3.79
N GLY A 682 19.91 -4.67 2.80
CA GLY A 682 20.74 -4.88 1.61
C GLY A 682 21.95 -5.79 1.82
N GLY A 683 21.83 -7.09 1.57
CA GLY A 683 22.96 -8.03 1.58
C GLY A 683 23.85 -7.90 0.33
N LEU A 684 24.86 -8.77 0.21
CA LEU A 684 25.76 -8.87 -0.97
C LEU A 684 25.07 -9.30 -2.28
N ALA A 685 23.77 -9.64 -2.24
CA ALA A 685 22.99 -10.00 -3.41
C ALA A 685 22.28 -8.77 -4.01
N SER A 686 22.20 -8.70 -5.34
CA SER A 686 21.59 -7.63 -6.13
C SER A 686 20.06 -7.52 -6.00
N ALA A 687 19.46 -8.06 -4.94
CA ALA A 687 18.01 -8.04 -4.72
C ALA A 687 17.71 -8.09 -3.22
N SER A 688 17.73 -6.96 -2.51
CA SER A 688 17.04 -6.88 -1.21
C SER A 688 16.72 -5.46 -0.73
N SER A 689 16.36 -4.53 -1.63
CA SER A 689 15.35 -3.54 -1.21
C SER A 689 14.02 -4.26 -1.28
N GLY A 690 13.60 -4.92 -0.20
CA GLY A 690 12.29 -5.57 -0.16
C GLY A 690 11.18 -4.57 -0.48
N ALA A 691 11.34 -3.30 -0.09
CA ALA A 691 10.26 -2.32 -0.17
C ALA A 691 9.81 -1.91 -1.58
N PHE A 692 10.67 -2.02 -2.61
CA PHE A 692 10.42 -1.46 -3.94
C PHE A 692 10.58 -2.47 -5.09
N ASN A 693 9.67 -2.41 -6.06
CA ASN A 693 9.74 -3.13 -7.34
C ASN A 693 10.78 -2.49 -8.25
N THR A 694 12.05 -2.89 -8.07
CA THR A 694 13.20 -2.38 -8.83
C THR A 694 13.06 -2.60 -10.34
N ARG A 695 12.40 -3.68 -10.77
CA ARG A 695 12.13 -3.96 -12.19
C ARG A 695 11.18 -2.93 -12.81
N TYR A 696 10.13 -2.55 -12.08
CA TYR A 696 9.21 -1.50 -12.52
C TYR A 696 9.91 -0.15 -12.59
N LEU A 697 10.61 0.24 -11.51
CA LEU A 697 11.40 1.48 -11.46
C LEU A 697 12.40 1.58 -12.61
N LYS A 698 13.10 0.48 -12.93
CA LYS A 698 14.03 0.42 -14.07
C LYS A 698 13.33 0.67 -15.40
N ARG A 699 12.18 0.04 -15.65
CA ARG A 699 11.38 0.27 -16.88
C ARG A 699 10.90 1.72 -17.00
N CYS A 700 10.38 2.30 -15.92
CA CYS A 700 9.94 3.71 -15.89
C CYS A 700 11.10 4.68 -16.13
N LEU A 701 12.30 4.31 -15.68
CA LEU A 701 13.49 5.13 -15.87
C LEU A 701 14.04 4.99 -17.30
N GLU A 702 14.03 3.77 -17.85
CA GLU A 702 14.39 3.48 -19.24
C GLU A 702 13.48 4.21 -20.23
N SER A 703 12.16 4.24 -19.99
CA SER A 703 11.20 4.97 -20.84
C SER A 703 11.44 6.49 -20.83
N ARG A 704 12.07 7.02 -19.79
CA ARG A 704 12.47 8.43 -19.65
C ARG A 704 13.90 8.72 -20.09
N GLY A 705 14.61 7.72 -20.63
CA GLY A 705 16.04 7.84 -20.99
C GLY A 705 16.97 8.05 -19.80
N GLY A 706 16.53 7.68 -18.59
CA GLY A 706 17.26 7.80 -17.34
C GLY A 706 18.25 6.67 -17.06
N TYR A 707 18.90 6.74 -15.91
CA TYR A 707 20.00 5.85 -15.53
C TYR A 707 19.71 5.08 -14.23
N PHE A 708 19.52 3.76 -14.32
CA PHE A 708 19.38 2.89 -13.16
C PHE A 708 20.72 2.27 -12.79
N SER A 709 21.16 2.44 -11.55
CA SER A 709 22.46 2.01 -11.06
C SER A 709 22.30 1.06 -9.88
N ASP A 710 22.66 -0.21 -10.09
CA ASP A 710 22.82 -1.20 -9.03
C ASP A 710 24.17 -0.99 -8.29
N MET A 711 24.44 -1.80 -7.27
CA MET A 711 25.79 -1.87 -6.71
C MET A 711 26.78 -2.42 -7.74
N THR A 712 27.89 -1.70 -7.93
CA THR A 712 29.00 -2.12 -8.77
C THR A 712 29.82 -3.21 -8.08
N GLU A 713 30.64 -3.94 -8.86
CA GLU A 713 31.56 -4.95 -8.31
C GLU A 713 32.52 -4.35 -7.28
N ASN A 714 32.99 -3.12 -7.49
CA ASN A 714 33.87 -2.43 -6.55
C ASN A 714 33.16 -2.16 -5.21
N GLU A 715 31.93 -1.65 -5.26
CA GLU A 715 31.12 -1.42 -4.05
C GLU A 715 30.85 -2.74 -3.32
N LEU A 716 30.56 -3.83 -4.05
CA LEU A 716 30.37 -5.16 -3.47
C LEU A 716 31.64 -5.68 -2.80
N GLN A 717 32.83 -5.44 -3.36
CA GLN A 717 34.10 -5.79 -2.73
C GLN A 717 34.34 -5.00 -1.44
N VAL A 718 34.03 -3.70 -1.43
CA VAL A 718 34.10 -2.86 -0.22
C VAL A 718 33.18 -3.41 0.87
N VAL A 719 31.93 -3.70 0.53
CA VAL A 719 30.94 -4.28 1.45
C VAL A 719 31.39 -5.66 1.96
N SER A 720 31.89 -6.52 1.07
CA SER A 720 32.38 -7.86 1.41
C SER A 720 33.55 -7.80 2.40
N SER A 721 34.56 -6.99 2.09
CA SER A 721 35.77 -6.86 2.92
C SER A 721 35.46 -6.34 4.33
N GLN A 722 34.49 -5.42 4.45
CA GLN A 722 34.06 -4.90 5.74
C GLN A 722 33.18 -5.91 6.50
N SER A 723 32.32 -6.63 5.77
CA SER A 723 31.51 -7.72 6.34
C SER A 723 32.41 -8.79 6.96
N GLU A 724 33.45 -9.22 6.26
CA GLU A 724 34.46 -10.16 6.77
C GLU A 724 35.15 -9.64 8.04
N LYS A 725 35.57 -8.36 8.05
CA LYS A 725 36.15 -7.72 9.24
C LYS A 725 35.19 -7.70 10.42
N LEU A 726 33.90 -7.50 10.20
CA LEU A 726 32.88 -7.50 11.25
C LEU A 726 32.50 -8.93 11.69
N MET A 727 32.44 -9.88 10.76
CA MET A 727 32.24 -11.30 11.05
C MET A 727 33.38 -11.84 11.92
N GLY A 728 34.63 -11.49 11.61
CA GLY A 728 35.80 -11.83 12.42
C GLY A 728 35.77 -11.26 13.84
N LYS A 729 34.90 -10.26 14.12
CA LYS A 729 34.68 -9.70 15.46
C LYS A 729 33.49 -10.32 16.20
N ARG A 730 32.67 -11.15 15.54
CA ARG A 730 31.47 -11.78 16.12
C ARG A 730 31.79 -13.22 16.55
N GLU A 731 32.00 -13.43 17.83
CA GLU A 731 31.98 -14.78 18.41
C GLU A 731 30.52 -15.16 18.70
N ARG A 732 30.01 -16.24 18.06
CA ARG A 732 28.63 -16.72 18.24
C ARG A 732 28.65 -18.03 19.03
N LYS A 733 28.01 -18.07 20.20
CA LYS A 733 27.79 -19.30 20.99
C LYS A 733 26.29 -19.58 21.03
N VAL A 734 25.85 -20.65 20.36
CA VAL A 734 24.47 -21.14 20.42
C VAL A 734 24.41 -22.28 21.42
N VAL A 735 23.46 -22.21 22.35
CA VAL A 735 23.34 -23.18 23.46
C VAL A 735 21.87 -23.60 23.57
N ILE A 736 21.61 -24.90 23.51
CA ILE A 736 20.28 -25.47 23.73
C ILE A 736 20.12 -25.70 25.24
N LEU A 737 19.01 -25.26 25.82
CA LEU A 737 18.75 -25.38 27.25
C LEU A 737 18.31 -26.78 27.62
N ASP A 738 18.87 -27.31 28.71
CA ASP A 738 18.26 -28.41 29.44
C ASP A 738 17.20 -27.82 30.38
N ASP A 739 15.93 -28.13 30.12
CA ASP A 739 14.78 -27.70 30.92
C ASP A 739 14.90 -28.10 32.40
N ARG A 740 15.73 -29.09 32.75
CA ARG A 740 15.86 -29.57 34.12
C ARG A 740 16.93 -28.82 34.93
N ASP A 741 17.90 -28.18 34.28
CA ASP A 741 18.99 -27.44 34.93
C ASP A 741 19.56 -26.31 34.04
N PRO A 742 18.78 -25.22 33.83
CA PRO A 742 19.19 -24.13 32.95
C PRO A 742 20.47 -23.43 33.43
N ALA A 743 20.70 -23.35 34.75
CA ALA A 743 21.84 -22.66 35.36
C ALA A 743 23.19 -23.25 34.95
N ARG A 744 23.28 -24.58 34.87
CA ARG A 744 24.52 -25.28 34.51
C ARG A 744 24.96 -25.01 33.08
N THR A 745 23.99 -24.82 32.19
CA THR A 745 24.22 -24.60 30.76
C THR A 745 24.79 -23.19 30.46
N PHE A 746 24.48 -22.21 31.31
CA PHE A 746 24.90 -20.82 31.13
C PHE A 746 26.21 -20.43 31.82
N GLU A 747 26.87 -21.33 32.58
CA GLU A 747 28.05 -20.99 33.39
C GLU A 747 27.75 -19.80 34.32
N VAL A 748 26.62 -19.86 35.03
CA VAL A 748 26.14 -18.73 35.86
C VAL A 748 27.12 -18.32 36.95
N SER A 749 27.12 -17.03 37.25
CA SER A 749 27.89 -16.41 38.32
C SER A 749 27.35 -16.77 39.71
N LYS A 750 28.09 -16.41 40.76
CA LYS A 750 27.64 -16.59 42.15
C LYS A 750 26.38 -15.76 42.49
N SER A 751 26.08 -14.73 41.69
CA SER A 751 24.96 -13.80 41.88
C SER A 751 23.63 -14.33 41.34
N PHE A 752 23.67 -15.38 40.50
CA PHE A 752 22.47 -15.94 39.86
C PHE A 752 21.36 -16.31 40.85
N LYS A 753 21.69 -16.95 41.98
CA LYS A 753 20.69 -17.32 42.98
C LYS A 753 19.98 -16.11 43.58
N GLY A 754 20.71 -15.01 43.79
CA GLY A 754 20.15 -13.76 44.28
C GLY A 754 19.23 -13.12 43.24
N LEU A 755 19.70 -12.99 42.00
CA LEU A 755 18.91 -12.49 40.87
C LEU A 755 17.63 -13.29 40.64
N LEU A 756 17.71 -14.63 40.71
CA LEU A 756 16.55 -15.50 40.55
C LEU A 756 15.52 -15.30 41.65
N GLN A 757 15.99 -15.16 42.90
CA GLN A 757 15.11 -14.86 44.02
C GLN A 757 14.41 -13.51 43.83
N THR A 758 15.12 -12.47 43.38
CA THR A 758 14.52 -11.15 43.12
C THR A 758 13.42 -11.24 42.05
N PHE A 759 13.61 -12.06 41.01
CA PHE A 759 12.60 -12.28 39.98
C PHE A 759 11.39 -13.08 40.48
N GLU A 760 11.59 -14.08 41.34
CA GLU A 760 10.50 -14.84 41.97
C GLU A 760 9.72 -13.98 42.98
N ASP A 761 10.40 -13.11 43.73
CA ASP A 761 9.78 -12.19 44.70
C ASP A 761 8.97 -11.09 43.99
N ALA A 762 9.40 -10.67 42.78
CA ALA A 762 8.67 -9.74 41.95
C ALA A 762 7.43 -10.36 41.26
N ARG A 763 7.17 -11.66 41.42
CA ARG A 763 6.03 -12.33 40.77
C ARG A 763 4.70 -11.97 41.45
N PRO A 764 3.60 -11.83 40.69
CA PRO A 764 2.28 -11.67 41.28
C PRO A 764 1.89 -12.80 42.23
N THR A 765 1.23 -12.45 43.34
CA THR A 765 0.68 -13.41 44.32
C THR A 765 -0.76 -13.79 43.97
N LYS A 766 -1.26 -14.92 44.51
CA LYS A 766 -2.60 -15.47 44.20
C LYS A 766 -3.77 -14.51 44.39
N GLU A 767 -3.58 -13.47 45.19
CA GLU A 767 -4.59 -12.48 45.58
C GLU A 767 -4.62 -11.28 44.63
N GLU A 768 -3.66 -11.18 43.71
CA GLU A 768 -3.56 -10.09 42.75
C GLU A 768 -4.27 -10.45 41.44
N SER A 769 -4.93 -9.46 40.83
CA SER A 769 -5.72 -9.58 39.59
C SER A 769 -4.95 -10.13 38.38
N ASP A 770 -3.62 -10.20 38.48
CA ASP A 770 -2.68 -10.58 37.44
C ASP A 770 -1.99 -11.92 37.68
N TYR A 771 -2.41 -12.69 38.68
CA TYR A 771 -1.85 -13.99 39.01
C TYR A 771 -2.10 -15.04 37.92
N ALA A 772 -1.03 -15.65 37.43
CA ALA A 772 -1.10 -16.81 36.55
C ALA A 772 -0.23 -17.95 37.10
N GLN A 773 -0.77 -19.17 37.10
CA GLN A 773 -0.07 -20.34 37.60
C GLN A 773 1.05 -20.74 36.64
N MET A 774 2.29 -20.79 37.15
CA MET A 774 3.45 -21.28 36.41
C MET A 774 3.59 -22.80 36.55
N ASN A 775 3.52 -23.52 35.44
CA ASN A 775 3.92 -24.94 35.39
C ASN A 775 5.47 -25.06 35.48
N SER A 776 5.98 -26.29 35.58
CA SER A 776 7.42 -26.55 35.69
C SER A 776 8.22 -25.94 34.53
N TYR A 777 7.76 -26.11 33.29
CA TYR A 777 8.42 -25.57 32.10
C TYR A 777 8.57 -24.05 32.15
N LYS A 778 7.51 -23.33 32.53
CA LYS A 778 7.52 -21.87 32.66
C LYS A 778 8.50 -21.37 33.74
N ARG A 779 8.68 -22.13 34.83
CA ARG A 779 9.68 -21.82 35.86
C ARG A 779 11.11 -22.03 35.35
N CYS A 780 11.32 -23.06 34.55
CA CYS A 780 12.61 -23.34 33.95
C CYS A 780 12.99 -22.30 32.89
N GLU A 781 12.03 -21.85 32.07
CA GLU A 781 12.23 -20.72 31.15
C GLU A 781 12.64 -19.43 31.89
N LEU A 782 11.96 -19.11 33.00
CA LEU A 782 12.30 -17.95 33.83
C LEU A 782 13.73 -18.08 34.40
N ALA A 783 14.09 -19.24 34.92
CA ALA A 783 15.45 -19.49 35.42
C ALA A 783 16.51 -19.38 34.32
N GLY A 784 16.21 -19.84 33.10
CA GLY A 784 17.08 -19.68 31.92
C GLY A 784 17.25 -18.22 31.50
N LEU A 785 16.18 -17.42 31.56
CA LEU A 785 16.24 -15.98 31.31
C LEU A 785 17.09 -15.25 32.35
N VAL A 786 16.90 -15.55 33.63
CA VAL A 786 17.71 -14.96 34.70
C VAL A 786 19.18 -15.38 34.59
N ALA A 787 19.46 -16.62 34.20
CA ALA A 787 20.81 -17.11 33.93
C ALA A 787 21.46 -16.37 32.76
N SER A 788 20.69 -16.06 31.71
CA SER A 788 21.15 -15.25 30.57
C SER A 788 21.47 -13.82 30.99
N LEU A 789 20.62 -13.20 31.81
CA LEU A 789 20.84 -11.86 32.36
C LEU A 789 22.09 -11.82 33.26
N ASP A 790 22.23 -12.79 34.16
CA ASP A 790 23.40 -12.92 35.02
C ASP A 790 24.69 -13.07 34.19
N LYS A 791 24.67 -13.82 33.09
CA LYS A 791 25.79 -13.93 32.15
C LYS A 791 26.10 -12.62 31.44
N LEU A 792 25.09 -11.88 30.98
CA LEU A 792 25.28 -10.56 30.38
C LEU A 792 25.90 -9.57 31.35
N LEU A 793 25.50 -9.61 32.63
CA LEU A 793 26.01 -8.73 33.67
C LEU A 793 27.41 -9.14 34.15
N SER A 794 27.78 -10.42 34.05
CA SER A 794 29.04 -10.96 34.59
C SER A 794 30.15 -11.17 33.56
N THR A 795 29.87 -11.00 32.26
CA THR A 795 30.84 -11.22 31.19
C THR A 795 31.01 -9.98 30.29
N SER A 796 31.90 -10.06 29.30
CA SER A 796 32.09 -9.01 28.29
C SER A 796 31.03 -9.00 27.18
N MET A 797 30.00 -9.85 27.29
CA MET A 797 28.90 -9.90 26.32
C MET A 797 28.12 -8.57 26.32
N ARG A 798 27.90 -8.00 25.14
CA ARG A 798 27.24 -6.69 24.98
C ARG A 798 25.73 -6.76 24.83
N SER A 799 25.20 -7.89 24.39
CA SER A 799 23.79 -8.09 24.09
C SER A 799 23.46 -9.58 24.10
N GLY A 800 22.23 -9.93 24.48
CA GLY A 800 21.72 -11.29 24.42
C GLY A 800 20.26 -11.28 23.99
N LEU A 801 19.85 -12.32 23.26
CA LEU A 801 18.48 -12.56 22.84
C LEU A 801 18.00 -13.86 23.48
N VAL A 802 16.82 -13.81 24.11
CA VAL A 802 16.19 -14.98 24.75
C VAL A 802 14.81 -15.17 24.12
N LEU A 803 14.56 -16.35 23.58
CA LEU A 803 13.26 -16.75 23.04
C LEU A 803 12.56 -17.62 24.10
N CYS A 804 11.39 -17.18 24.58
CA CYS A 804 10.62 -17.92 25.59
C CYS A 804 9.12 -17.78 25.35
N GLN A 805 8.35 -18.81 25.72
CA GLN A 805 6.88 -18.80 25.66
C GLN A 805 6.25 -18.00 26.81
N THR A 806 7.03 -17.66 27.84
CA THR A 806 6.61 -16.94 29.05
C THR A 806 6.78 -15.42 29.01
N THR A 807 6.94 -14.81 27.83
CA THR A 807 7.29 -13.38 27.65
C THR A 807 6.36 -12.43 28.43
N GLN A 808 5.04 -12.69 28.45
CA GLN A 808 4.08 -11.88 29.21
C GLN A 808 4.32 -11.92 30.73
N HIS A 809 4.76 -13.05 31.28
CA HIS A 809 5.04 -13.21 32.72
C HIS A 809 6.35 -12.47 33.08
N VAL A 810 7.37 -12.64 32.24
CA VAL A 810 8.67 -11.97 32.40
C VAL A 810 8.52 -10.46 32.35
N ARG A 811 7.73 -9.93 31.40
CA ARG A 811 7.45 -8.49 31.28
C ARG A 811 6.89 -7.91 32.59
N LYS A 812 5.97 -8.61 33.25
CA LYS A 812 5.37 -8.16 34.53
C LYS A 812 6.40 -8.13 35.66
N CYS A 813 7.23 -9.17 35.79
CA CYS A 813 8.33 -9.19 36.76
C CYS A 813 9.30 -8.03 36.51
N LEU A 814 9.72 -7.80 35.26
CA LEU A 814 10.60 -6.69 34.88
C LEU A 814 9.99 -5.32 35.19
N MET A 815 8.68 -5.12 34.93
CA MET A 815 8.00 -3.88 35.27
C MET A 815 7.98 -3.62 36.79
N ARG A 816 7.79 -4.65 37.61
CA ARG A 816 7.86 -4.52 39.08
C ARG A 816 9.29 -4.23 39.54
N LEU A 817 10.27 -4.94 39.00
CA LEU A 817 11.69 -4.71 39.28
C LEU A 817 12.18 -3.32 38.84
N SER A 818 11.54 -2.70 37.84
CA SER A 818 11.85 -1.33 37.42
C SER A 818 11.26 -0.26 38.33
N LYS A 819 10.27 -0.62 39.15
CA LYS A 819 9.58 0.27 40.10
C LYS A 819 10.11 0.14 41.53
N SER A 820 10.82 -0.94 41.84
CA SER A 820 11.60 -1.15 43.07
C SER A 820 13.00 -0.56 42.94
#